data_AF-A0A942UT11-F1
#
_entry.id   AF-A0A942UT11-F1
#
_cell.length_a   1.000
_cell.length_b   1.000
_cell.length_c   1.000
_cell.angle_alpha   90.00
_cell.angle_beta   90.00
_cell.angle_gamma   90.00
#
_symmetry.space_group_name_H-M   'P 1'
#
loop_
_entity.id
_entity.type
_entity.pdbx_description
1 polymer ?
#
loop_
_entity_poly.entity_id
_entity_poly.type
_entity_poly.pdbx_seq_one_letter_code
_entity_poly.pdbx_strand_id
1 'polypeptide(L)'
;MKKGKARFFSMIGLFVMLLANSLGIVPLSAPHSAEAAEVKPAEQIHYTITGPDSVTFDWVYGPDTIQFGEKANTYDQSVKAGDPIVKPRTPVDGLFREAKITGLKPGTTYHYTIDDGKDYTFHTAPKAGSSGFSVVTTGDVGASIRFSNAKFVNELIASLNPDLYLGLGDFTYGDQEGQESVNAHFNDVMVWSRETPYMPNWGNHEWQSAFDDLTNYKGRFDLPNPQIDKGMSSNTPTQGIPGDWYWFDYGNTRFIAYPEPFGNSSWSSWASEAAVIMEEAEADDNITFVVTFGHRPTYSSGYHGSNPELADLMEGLAKKYPKFALNLIAHDHHYERTHPEKTFGVLHVVAGTGGSTLSIDKETDCKFKNCTPPPWSAERFYHFGAVKLDFKDDEIVGTFVCGPSHKDESIECGSGASGDTFTIKSRILKPDPDTVMDGSGTLEDPYMVMTAQDLYNIRKNPAAQYKLGANLDLTFFDSGDGKGWLPIDQTGSNRFSGGFDGNGFIINGLTIKRPDSDHSALFGYTGNEATIKNVALENVYIEGKNYTGALVSYMSGSGSIKTSYATGTVKGARYVGGLGGQISRPVSDSFARVNVTGNNDVGGLIGLYSGSATNTYSTGKVTGSANVGGLIGNDNNGVGVVTDSYWDIDASGQTVSAGGIGKTTAQMKQEATYANWDFNFIWQIDEGEDYPLLSGSVPPASSNANLNDIQINGDTIRGFSPGTHMYNIDVPYSVSEAHLDAIPMEEKSTVEITGGHVLKAGEINTFVITVTAGDKVTTQTYTININREAALMAGSGTETDPYQINTAEELNKMRLDKTAHYILLEDIDLSNFSEEDGKGWMPIGVDKSRFIGNFDGKGHVINGLRIDRSDTDFASLFGYVTWGGSIKNIGLTNVDVKGKNYVGGLAGYMDGDGEIRNASVTGTINGSGKNIGGLVGDTRVSIYDSYVHADVTGNNVAGGFVGRMQSSSSSIDLQINRSYFTGTVKIITATNPASGGFIAELAAGKVINSYWNTDTAGQTPKVCGSGLTINDCGIGKTTAELKQKATYVGWDFANIWEIDENNGFPLFKQTKQLSSNADLSDLKFGEETVSGFDANQFKYTVDVPNETTSVKVTFTAADADATVVVSGGNNLEVGSNIVTVTVTAADGITENIYMITVNRAAAPAAPDVDTLLQILASYESSGDIKQPLISQLRNTAEQAQHHSEKGHMKQAEKSLDDFLKKINKTKQDDISPEAKLALTDYVQSLKELWSSGS
;
A
#
# COMPACT_ATOMS: atom_id res chain seq x y z
N MET A 1 -55.92 -32.09 -10.54
CA MET A 1 -56.68 -30.92 -11.04
C MET A 1 -55.96 -30.42 -12.29
N LYS A 2 -56.45 -30.74 -13.49
CA LYS A 2 -57.12 -29.79 -14.41
C LYS A 2 -56.35 -28.45 -14.52
N LYS A 3 -55.86 -27.97 -15.66
CA LYS A 3 -55.88 -28.30 -17.12
C LYS A 3 -54.79 -27.37 -17.72
N GLY A 4 -54.04 -27.65 -18.79
CA GLY A 4 -54.29 -28.51 -19.94
C GLY A 4 -54.39 -27.64 -21.21
N LYS A 5 -53.60 -28.03 -22.25
CA LYS A 5 -53.50 -27.54 -23.65
C LYS A 5 -52.27 -26.61 -23.88
N ALA A 6 -51.32 -26.88 -24.77
CA ALA A 6 -51.25 -27.88 -25.83
C ALA A 6 -49.80 -28.14 -26.26
N ARG A 7 -49.31 -29.36 -26.02
CA ARG A 7 -48.50 -30.09 -27.00
C ARG A 7 -49.50 -30.64 -28.03
N PHE A 8 -49.71 -29.94 -29.15
CA PHE A 8 -50.40 -30.50 -30.32
C PHE A 8 -50.03 -29.83 -31.66
N PHE A 9 -48.96 -29.04 -31.74
CA PHE A 9 -48.45 -28.53 -33.04
C PHE A 9 -46.92 -28.58 -33.09
N SER A 10 -46.37 -29.77 -32.86
CA SER A 10 -44.99 -30.13 -33.16
C SER A 10 -45.01 -31.53 -33.78
N MET A 11 -45.37 -31.59 -35.06
CA MET A 11 -45.05 -32.64 -36.02
C MET A 11 -45.72 -32.27 -37.35
N ILE A 12 -44.95 -32.35 -38.44
CA ILE A 12 -45.26 -31.94 -39.82
C ILE A 12 -44.78 -30.52 -40.12
N GLY A 13 -43.56 -30.43 -40.66
CA GLY A 13 -42.95 -29.19 -41.14
C GLY A 13 -41.45 -29.24 -41.32
N LEU A 14 -40.79 -30.33 -40.90
CA LEU A 14 -39.34 -30.51 -41.02
C LEU A 14 -39.01 -31.71 -41.93
N PHE A 15 -39.48 -31.68 -43.18
CA PHE A 15 -39.05 -32.65 -44.20
C PHE A 15 -39.11 -32.15 -45.66
N VAL A 16 -39.39 -30.87 -45.89
CA VAL A 16 -39.44 -30.30 -47.25
C VAL A 16 -38.84 -28.90 -47.23
N MET A 17 -37.54 -28.78 -46.96
CA MET A 17 -36.76 -27.58 -47.31
C MET A 17 -35.24 -27.87 -47.29
N LEU A 18 -34.87 -29.00 -47.87
CA LEU A 18 -33.53 -29.27 -48.39
C LEU A 18 -33.76 -29.89 -49.77
N LEU A 19 -33.25 -29.22 -50.81
CA LEU A 19 -33.35 -29.47 -52.26
C LEU A 19 -34.34 -28.57 -53.01
N ALA A 20 -33.73 -27.64 -53.74
CA ALA A 20 -34.19 -26.98 -54.97
C ALA A 20 -34.19 -25.45 -54.85
N ASN A 21 -33.01 -24.86 -55.04
CA ASN A 21 -32.87 -23.63 -55.83
C ASN A 21 -31.45 -23.54 -56.39
N SER A 22 -31.14 -24.49 -57.25
CA SER A 22 -30.26 -24.27 -58.40
C SER A 22 -31.17 -24.32 -59.63
N LEU A 23 -31.05 -23.30 -60.50
CA LEU A 23 -31.72 -23.08 -61.80
C LEU A 23 -32.74 -21.94 -61.77
N GLY A 24 -32.28 -20.75 -62.18
CA GLY A 24 -33.15 -19.64 -62.51
C GLY A 24 -33.91 -19.87 -63.82
N ILE A 25 -35.06 -19.21 -63.94
CA ILE A 25 -35.62 -18.53 -65.13
C ILE A 25 -36.83 -17.72 -64.63
N VAL A 26 -36.89 -16.45 -65.06
CA VAL A 26 -37.89 -15.43 -64.75
C VAL A 26 -39.21 -15.68 -65.50
N PRO A 27 -40.36 -15.21 -64.98
CA PRO A 27 -41.33 -14.57 -65.86
C PRO A 27 -41.74 -13.17 -65.38
N LEU A 28 -41.80 -12.24 -66.34
CA LEU A 28 -42.35 -10.89 -66.21
C LEU A 28 -43.86 -10.94 -65.93
N SER A 29 -44.33 -10.16 -64.94
CA SER A 29 -45.66 -9.52 -64.99
C SER A 29 -45.69 -8.26 -64.12
N ALA A 30 -46.42 -7.25 -64.60
CA ALA A 30 -46.26 -5.82 -64.31
C ALA A 30 -47.09 -5.29 -63.11
N PRO A 31 -47.09 -3.96 -62.89
CA PRO A 31 -46.59 -3.28 -61.71
C PRO A 31 -47.59 -3.25 -60.54
N HIS A 32 -47.10 -3.48 -59.32
CA HIS A 32 -47.78 -2.99 -58.12
C HIS A 32 -47.13 -1.67 -57.70
N SER A 33 -47.98 -0.68 -57.48
CA SER A 33 -47.65 0.64 -56.95
C SER A 33 -46.72 0.51 -55.75
N ALA A 34 -45.54 1.13 -55.84
CA ALA A 34 -44.67 1.34 -54.70
C ALA A 34 -45.42 2.18 -53.66
N GLU A 35 -45.84 1.56 -52.57
CA GLU A 35 -45.91 2.27 -51.29
C GLU A 35 -44.50 2.80 -51.04
N ALA A 36 -44.38 4.13 -50.92
CA ALA A 36 -43.16 4.76 -50.47
C ALA A 36 -42.84 4.21 -49.08
N ALA A 37 -41.76 3.43 -48.96
CA ALA A 37 -41.22 3.08 -47.66
C ALA A 37 -40.91 4.38 -46.91
N GLU A 38 -41.47 4.54 -45.70
CA GLU A 38 -41.14 5.66 -44.82
C GLU A 38 -39.61 5.75 -44.69
N VAL A 39 -39.03 6.89 -45.08
CA VAL A 39 -37.61 7.16 -44.90
C VAL A 39 -37.39 7.38 -43.40
N LYS A 40 -36.66 6.47 -42.76
CA LYS A 40 -36.36 6.57 -41.32
C LYS A 40 -35.52 7.84 -41.05
N PRO A 41 -35.91 8.67 -40.07
CA PRO A 41 -35.19 9.91 -39.79
C PRO A 41 -33.79 9.68 -39.23
N ALA A 42 -32.95 10.71 -39.32
CA ALA A 42 -31.60 10.75 -38.77
C ALA A 42 -31.64 10.63 -37.24
N GLU A 43 -30.96 9.60 -36.75
CA GLU A 43 -30.83 9.23 -35.35
C GLU A 43 -29.35 9.32 -34.96
N GLN A 44 -29.08 9.27 -33.65
CA GLN A 44 -27.72 9.28 -33.10
C GLN A 44 -26.91 10.52 -33.53
N ILE A 45 -27.56 11.66 -33.72
CA ILE A 45 -26.89 12.88 -34.20
C ILE A 45 -26.03 13.48 -33.07
N HIS A 46 -24.73 13.57 -33.31
CA HIS A 46 -23.77 14.23 -32.43
C HIS A 46 -22.65 14.86 -33.26
N TYR A 47 -21.88 15.75 -32.65
CA TYR A 47 -20.73 16.34 -33.33
C TYR A 47 -19.56 16.62 -32.36
N THR A 48 -18.34 16.58 -32.89
CA THR A 48 -17.10 16.90 -32.19
C THR A 48 -16.48 18.19 -32.75
N ILE A 49 -15.72 18.89 -31.92
CA ILE A 49 -14.80 19.94 -32.39
C ILE A 49 -13.53 19.27 -32.89
N THR A 50 -13.15 19.47 -34.15
CA THR A 50 -11.89 18.92 -34.72
C THR A 50 -10.81 19.98 -34.92
N GLY A 51 -11.17 21.26 -34.71
CA GLY A 51 -10.28 22.40 -34.79
C GLY A 51 -11.02 23.71 -34.52
N PRO A 52 -10.32 24.86 -34.49
CA PRO A 52 -10.95 26.16 -34.25
C PRO A 52 -11.95 26.56 -35.35
N ASP A 53 -11.77 26.04 -36.57
CA ASP A 53 -12.58 26.30 -37.76
C ASP A 53 -13.22 25.03 -38.34
N SER A 54 -13.29 23.96 -37.55
CA SER A 54 -13.84 22.69 -38.02
C SER A 54 -14.58 21.87 -36.96
N VAL A 55 -15.63 21.19 -37.42
CA VAL A 55 -16.42 20.23 -36.64
C VAL A 55 -16.68 18.98 -37.48
N THR A 56 -16.93 17.85 -36.84
CA THR A 56 -17.35 16.63 -37.52
C THR A 56 -18.70 16.17 -36.97
N PHE A 57 -19.67 15.93 -37.85
CA PHE A 57 -21.01 15.44 -37.51
C PHE A 57 -21.15 13.96 -37.81
N ASP A 58 -21.80 13.25 -36.91
CA ASP A 58 -22.00 11.81 -36.98
C ASP A 58 -23.47 11.44 -36.75
N TRP A 59 -24.04 10.57 -37.61
CA TRP A 59 -25.42 10.09 -37.47
C TRP A 59 -25.68 8.76 -38.18
N VAL A 60 -26.84 8.17 -37.91
CA VAL A 60 -27.36 6.97 -38.59
C VAL A 60 -28.71 7.28 -39.25
N TYR A 61 -28.97 6.68 -40.41
CA TYR A 61 -30.17 6.90 -41.24
C TYR A 61 -30.22 8.32 -41.84
N GLY A 62 -31.39 8.74 -42.35
CA GLY A 62 -31.54 10.02 -43.05
C GLY A 62 -30.73 10.12 -44.36
N PRO A 63 -30.69 11.32 -44.99
CA PRO A 63 -29.85 11.61 -46.14
C PRO A 63 -28.37 11.63 -45.76
N ASP A 64 -27.52 11.50 -46.78
CA ASP A 64 -26.06 11.54 -46.67
C ASP A 64 -25.49 12.96 -46.73
N THR A 65 -26.32 13.97 -46.52
CA THR A 65 -25.96 15.38 -46.70
C THR A 65 -26.46 16.19 -45.51
N ILE A 66 -25.58 17.00 -44.94
CA ILE A 66 -25.90 18.04 -43.95
C ILE A 66 -25.90 19.39 -44.65
N GLN A 67 -26.90 20.23 -44.37
CA GLN A 67 -26.99 21.60 -44.86
C GLN A 67 -26.85 22.56 -43.69
N PHE A 68 -26.09 23.64 -43.86
CA PHE A 68 -25.85 24.61 -42.79
C PHE A 68 -25.61 26.04 -43.31
N GLY A 69 -25.69 27.01 -42.40
CA GLY A 69 -25.42 28.43 -42.67
C GLY A 69 -25.45 29.29 -41.39
N GLU A 70 -25.03 30.56 -41.46
CA GLU A 70 -24.95 31.46 -40.28
C GLU A 70 -26.31 32.01 -39.82
N LYS A 71 -27.41 31.70 -40.52
CA LYS A 71 -28.74 32.27 -40.25
C LYS A 71 -29.80 31.18 -40.16
N ALA A 72 -30.69 31.33 -39.20
CA ALA A 72 -31.83 30.44 -39.01
C ALA A 72 -32.60 30.18 -40.30
N ASN A 73 -32.90 28.91 -40.57
CA ASN A 73 -33.65 28.44 -41.74
C ASN A 73 -33.03 28.83 -43.10
N THR A 74 -31.74 29.19 -43.14
CA THR A 74 -31.03 29.55 -44.37
C THR A 74 -29.72 28.78 -44.45
N TYR A 75 -29.67 27.78 -45.32
CA TYR A 75 -28.52 26.90 -45.49
C TYR A 75 -27.87 27.14 -46.86
N ASP A 76 -26.83 27.96 -46.90
CA ASP A 76 -26.09 28.29 -48.12
C ASP A 76 -24.89 27.35 -48.37
N GLN A 77 -24.62 26.44 -47.43
CA GLN A 77 -23.56 25.45 -47.50
C GLN A 77 -24.12 24.04 -47.28
N SER A 78 -23.45 23.06 -47.88
CA SER A 78 -23.80 21.64 -47.71
C SER A 78 -22.57 20.76 -47.80
N VAL A 79 -22.48 19.76 -46.94
CA VAL A 79 -21.42 18.74 -46.95
C VAL A 79 -22.05 17.37 -47.10
N LYS A 80 -21.46 16.54 -47.95
CA LYS A 80 -21.82 15.13 -48.11
C LYS A 80 -21.00 14.29 -47.12
N ALA A 81 -21.67 13.45 -46.34
CA ALA A 81 -21.03 12.52 -45.42
C ALA A 81 -20.26 11.41 -46.16
N GLY A 82 -19.14 11.02 -45.57
CA GLY A 82 -18.35 9.85 -45.94
C GLY A 82 -18.46 8.73 -44.90
N ASP A 83 -17.60 7.71 -45.06
CA ASP A 83 -17.38 6.68 -44.06
C ASP A 83 -16.29 7.15 -43.07
N PRO A 84 -16.45 6.89 -41.75
CA PRO A 84 -15.38 7.10 -40.78
C PRO A 84 -14.21 6.14 -41.02
N ILE A 85 -13.02 6.47 -40.48
CA ILE A 85 -11.81 5.64 -40.59
C ILE A 85 -12.05 4.26 -39.99
N VAL A 86 -12.66 4.21 -38.80
CA VAL A 86 -13.12 2.99 -38.15
C VAL A 86 -14.63 2.92 -38.33
N LYS A 87 -15.15 1.83 -38.91
CA LYS A 87 -16.59 1.68 -39.11
C LYS A 87 -17.24 1.23 -37.80
N PRO A 88 -18.11 2.04 -37.18
CA PRO A 88 -18.76 1.65 -35.94
C PRO A 88 -19.79 0.57 -36.21
N ARG A 89 -20.13 -0.18 -35.16
CA ARG A 89 -21.20 -1.17 -35.24
C ARG A 89 -22.53 -0.45 -35.24
N THR A 90 -23.41 -0.84 -36.17
CA THR A 90 -24.73 -0.26 -36.35
C THR A 90 -25.78 -1.35 -36.60
N PRO A 91 -27.08 -1.08 -36.35
CA PRO A 91 -28.15 -2.04 -36.61
C PRO A 91 -28.24 -2.48 -38.08
N VAL A 92 -27.75 -1.63 -39.00
CA VAL A 92 -27.72 -1.92 -40.44
C VAL A 92 -26.36 -1.52 -40.98
N ASP A 93 -25.64 -2.52 -41.50
CA ASP A 93 -24.27 -2.35 -42.00
C ASP A 93 -24.18 -1.28 -43.11
N GLY A 94 -23.16 -0.42 -43.03
CA GLY A 94 -22.88 0.64 -44.02
C GLY A 94 -23.79 1.88 -43.97
N LEU A 95 -24.57 2.10 -42.90
CA LEU A 95 -25.48 3.25 -42.78
C LEU A 95 -25.00 4.39 -41.85
N PHE A 96 -23.84 4.25 -41.21
CA PHE A 96 -23.23 5.32 -40.42
C PHE A 96 -22.66 6.40 -41.34
N ARG A 97 -22.74 7.67 -40.92
CA ARG A 97 -22.39 8.84 -41.74
C ARG A 97 -21.54 9.79 -40.94
N GLU A 98 -20.35 10.11 -41.45
CA GLU A 98 -19.41 11.08 -40.86
C GLU A 98 -19.25 12.27 -41.85
N ALA A 99 -19.63 13.48 -41.43
CA ALA A 99 -19.51 14.70 -42.24
C ALA A 99 -18.53 15.69 -41.60
N LYS A 100 -17.36 15.83 -42.22
CA LYS A 100 -16.33 16.79 -41.80
C LYS A 100 -16.60 18.17 -42.39
N ILE A 101 -16.83 19.15 -41.54
CA ILE A 101 -17.10 20.54 -41.92
C ILE A 101 -15.90 21.40 -41.54
N THR A 102 -15.27 22.05 -42.51
CA THR A 102 -14.05 22.85 -42.33
C THR A 102 -14.21 24.26 -42.90
N GLY A 103 -13.32 25.18 -42.54
CA GLY A 103 -13.36 26.56 -43.03
C GLY A 103 -14.45 27.41 -42.38
N LEU A 104 -14.91 27.02 -41.20
CA LEU A 104 -15.89 27.76 -40.41
C LEU A 104 -15.23 28.95 -39.71
N LYS A 105 -16.03 29.89 -39.22
CA LYS A 105 -15.52 31.00 -38.40
C LYS A 105 -15.40 30.53 -36.94
N PRO A 106 -14.26 30.72 -36.26
CA PRO A 106 -14.15 30.43 -34.82
C PRO A 106 -15.11 31.29 -33.98
N GLY A 107 -15.65 30.72 -32.91
CA GLY A 107 -16.61 31.34 -31.99
C GLY A 107 -17.90 31.79 -32.67
N THR A 108 -18.43 30.99 -33.60
CA THR A 108 -19.62 31.31 -34.39
C THR A 108 -20.67 30.22 -34.29
N THR A 109 -21.93 30.62 -34.06
CA THR A 109 -23.11 29.76 -34.17
C THR A 109 -23.48 29.58 -35.64
N TYR A 110 -23.68 28.34 -36.04
CA TYR A 110 -24.25 27.94 -37.32
C TYR A 110 -25.58 27.24 -37.09
N HIS A 111 -26.47 27.37 -38.06
CA HIS A 111 -27.74 26.66 -38.14
C HIS A 111 -27.62 25.50 -39.12
N TYR A 112 -28.22 24.36 -38.83
CA TYR A 112 -28.17 23.18 -39.68
C TYR A 112 -29.48 22.38 -39.72
N THR A 113 -29.63 21.58 -40.76
CA THR A 113 -30.66 20.54 -40.92
C THR A 113 -30.06 19.32 -41.61
N ILE A 114 -30.60 18.14 -41.33
CA ILE A 114 -30.24 16.89 -42.01
C ILE A 114 -31.46 16.34 -42.78
N ASP A 115 -32.55 15.98 -42.10
CA ASP A 115 -33.64 15.19 -42.71
C ASP A 115 -35.06 15.62 -42.35
N ASP A 116 -35.26 16.33 -41.24
CA ASP A 116 -36.57 16.71 -40.71
C ASP A 116 -36.98 18.16 -41.09
N GLY A 117 -36.07 18.90 -41.73
CA GLY A 117 -36.26 20.31 -42.06
C GLY A 117 -36.35 21.23 -40.84
N LYS A 118 -35.97 20.72 -39.66
CA LYS A 118 -35.96 21.45 -38.41
C LYS A 118 -34.61 22.16 -38.27
N ASP A 119 -34.66 23.39 -37.81
CA ASP A 119 -33.49 24.25 -37.64
C ASP A 119 -32.85 23.97 -36.27
N TYR A 120 -31.69 23.33 -36.27
CA TYR A 120 -30.85 23.13 -35.09
C TYR A 120 -29.63 24.05 -35.16
N THR A 121 -28.93 24.25 -34.05
CA THR A 121 -27.69 25.04 -34.02
C THR A 121 -26.48 24.21 -33.64
N PHE A 122 -25.30 24.59 -34.12
CA PHE A 122 -24.01 24.11 -33.61
C PHE A 122 -23.01 25.26 -33.54
N HIS A 123 -21.95 25.07 -32.77
CA HIS A 123 -20.97 26.13 -32.50
C HIS A 123 -19.55 25.63 -32.75
N THR A 124 -18.72 26.48 -33.34
CA THR A 124 -17.27 26.27 -33.39
C THR A 124 -16.61 26.62 -32.06
N ALA A 125 -15.39 26.13 -31.83
CA ALA A 125 -14.63 26.49 -30.64
C ALA A 125 -14.52 28.02 -30.48
N PRO A 126 -14.60 28.56 -29.25
CA PRO A 126 -14.37 29.97 -28.97
C PRO A 126 -13.02 30.41 -29.52
N LYS A 127 -12.92 31.71 -29.80
CA LYS A 127 -11.66 32.29 -30.27
C LYS A 127 -10.56 32.01 -29.24
N ALA A 128 -9.35 31.69 -29.70
CA ALA A 128 -8.20 31.47 -28.82
C ALA A 128 -8.04 32.65 -27.84
N GLY A 129 -7.83 32.32 -26.56
CA GLY A 129 -7.68 33.29 -25.47
C GLY A 129 -8.99 33.85 -24.90
N SER A 130 -10.14 33.53 -25.48
CA SER A 130 -11.43 33.95 -24.91
C SER A 130 -11.85 33.10 -23.71
N SER A 131 -12.42 33.75 -22.69
CA SER A 131 -13.06 33.12 -21.55
C SER A 131 -14.59 33.23 -21.66
N GLY A 132 -15.31 32.82 -20.61
CA GLY A 132 -16.77 32.95 -20.53
C GLY A 132 -17.53 31.79 -21.16
N PHE A 133 -16.91 30.61 -21.23
CA PHE A 133 -17.54 29.38 -21.70
C PHE A 133 -17.73 28.39 -20.54
N SER A 134 -18.65 27.45 -20.74
CA SER A 134 -19.03 26.44 -19.76
C SER A 134 -18.81 25.02 -20.31
N VAL A 135 -18.24 24.17 -19.46
CA VAL A 135 -18.07 22.74 -19.73
C VAL A 135 -18.90 21.94 -18.74
N VAL A 136 -19.68 20.98 -19.23
CA VAL A 136 -20.36 19.99 -18.36
C VAL A 136 -19.69 18.64 -18.54
N THR A 137 -19.44 17.93 -17.45
CA THR A 137 -18.73 16.66 -17.47
C THR A 137 -19.33 15.63 -16.51
N THR A 138 -19.34 14.37 -16.97
CA THR A 138 -19.63 13.16 -16.20
C THR A 138 -19.05 11.94 -16.93
N GLY A 139 -18.77 10.87 -16.20
CA GLY A 139 -18.55 9.52 -16.73
C GLY A 139 -19.67 8.58 -16.34
N ASP A 140 -19.57 7.31 -16.73
CA ASP A 140 -20.41 6.22 -16.20
C ASP A 140 -21.91 6.42 -16.50
N VAL A 141 -22.22 6.85 -17.74
CA VAL A 141 -23.57 7.30 -18.11
C VAL A 141 -24.53 6.14 -18.35
N GLY A 142 -24.13 5.17 -19.17
CA GLY A 142 -25.01 4.10 -19.66
C GLY A 142 -26.11 4.57 -20.61
N ALA A 143 -27.03 3.67 -20.91
CA ALA A 143 -28.21 3.91 -21.75
C ALA A 143 -29.52 3.74 -20.97
N SER A 144 -30.52 4.56 -21.26
CA SER A 144 -31.81 4.62 -20.55
C SER A 144 -32.59 3.31 -20.57
N ILE A 145 -32.36 2.48 -21.59
CA ILE A 145 -32.98 1.15 -21.74
C ILE A 145 -32.50 0.14 -20.70
N ARG A 146 -31.37 0.39 -20.04
CA ARG A 146 -30.77 -0.44 -18.98
C ARG A 146 -30.64 0.31 -17.66
N PHE A 147 -30.31 1.58 -17.73
CA PHE A 147 -30.08 2.43 -16.58
C PHE A 147 -31.04 3.63 -16.63
N SER A 148 -32.15 3.53 -15.92
CA SER A 148 -33.24 4.51 -16.02
C SER A 148 -32.81 5.95 -15.67
N ASN A 149 -31.77 6.11 -14.85
CA ASN A 149 -31.27 7.42 -14.43
C ASN A 149 -30.50 8.14 -15.55
N ALA A 150 -29.94 7.40 -16.51
CA ALA A 150 -29.26 7.98 -17.67
C ALA A 150 -30.13 8.98 -18.43
N LYS A 151 -31.44 8.71 -18.54
CA LYS A 151 -32.38 9.65 -19.16
C LYS A 151 -32.42 10.98 -18.43
N PHE A 152 -32.58 10.96 -17.10
CA PHE A 152 -32.71 12.17 -16.29
C PHE A 152 -31.40 12.94 -16.18
N VAL A 153 -30.26 12.26 -16.18
CA VAL A 153 -28.93 12.91 -16.23
C VAL A 153 -28.72 13.59 -17.59
N ASN A 154 -29.13 12.98 -18.70
CA ASN A 154 -29.10 13.63 -20.01
C ASN A 154 -30.04 14.85 -20.09
N GLU A 155 -31.24 14.78 -19.49
CA GLU A 155 -32.14 15.93 -19.35
C GLU A 155 -31.51 17.05 -18.48
N LEU A 156 -30.79 16.68 -17.41
CA LEU A 156 -30.04 17.63 -16.59
C LEU A 156 -28.95 18.33 -17.42
N ILE A 157 -28.11 17.58 -18.13
CA ILE A 157 -27.06 18.13 -18.99
C ILE A 157 -27.64 19.12 -19.99
N ALA A 158 -28.75 18.76 -20.66
CA ALA A 158 -29.44 19.68 -21.57
C ALA A 158 -29.91 20.96 -20.87
N SER A 159 -30.45 20.85 -19.65
CA SER A 159 -30.91 22.01 -18.87
C SER A 159 -29.79 22.95 -18.42
N LEU A 160 -28.56 22.44 -18.30
CA LEU A 160 -27.38 23.22 -17.95
C LEU A 160 -26.84 24.07 -19.11
N ASN A 161 -27.30 23.78 -20.34
CA ASN A 161 -26.93 24.48 -21.57
C ASN A 161 -25.40 24.70 -21.72
N PRO A 162 -24.58 23.63 -21.69
CA PRO A 162 -23.13 23.75 -21.82
C PRO A 162 -22.69 24.16 -23.23
N ASP A 163 -21.59 24.91 -23.30
CA ASP A 163 -20.87 25.19 -24.56
C ASP A 163 -20.08 23.97 -25.06
N LEU A 164 -19.72 23.08 -24.13
CA LEU A 164 -18.98 21.84 -24.39
C LEU A 164 -19.39 20.74 -23.40
N TYR A 165 -19.64 19.53 -23.89
CA TYR A 165 -19.75 18.35 -23.02
C TYR A 165 -18.47 17.52 -23.10
N LEU A 166 -17.87 17.23 -21.94
CA LEU A 166 -16.66 16.43 -21.80
C LEU A 166 -17.00 15.09 -21.13
N GLY A 167 -16.99 14.00 -21.89
CA GLY A 167 -17.34 12.66 -21.39
C GLY A 167 -16.12 11.90 -20.85
N LEU A 168 -16.22 11.34 -19.64
CA LEU A 168 -15.09 10.74 -18.92
C LEU A 168 -15.03 9.20 -18.97
N GLY A 169 -15.59 8.58 -20.01
CA GLY A 169 -15.58 7.13 -20.22
C GLY A 169 -16.81 6.41 -19.67
N ASP A 170 -16.93 5.13 -20.04
CA ASP A 170 -18.04 4.23 -19.70
C ASP A 170 -19.40 4.79 -20.10
N PHE A 171 -19.54 5.04 -21.40
CA PHE A 171 -20.70 5.74 -21.96
C PHE A 171 -21.90 4.81 -22.09
N THR A 172 -21.66 3.63 -22.65
CA THR A 172 -22.75 2.79 -23.16
C THR A 172 -22.92 1.50 -22.37
N TYR A 173 -21.87 1.05 -21.67
CA TYR A 173 -21.77 -0.30 -21.11
C TYR A 173 -22.10 -1.38 -22.16
N GLY A 174 -21.76 -1.12 -23.43
CA GLY A 174 -22.06 -1.99 -24.57
C GLY A 174 -21.34 -3.33 -24.49
N ASP A 175 -20.26 -3.42 -23.73
CA ASP A 175 -19.57 -4.66 -23.42
C ASP A 175 -20.44 -5.65 -22.61
N GLN A 176 -21.24 -5.14 -21.69
CA GLN A 176 -22.14 -5.91 -20.83
C GLN A 176 -23.55 -6.02 -21.42
N GLU A 177 -24.04 -4.92 -22.00
CA GLU A 177 -25.45 -4.76 -22.40
C GLU A 177 -25.67 -4.89 -23.92
N GLY A 178 -24.58 -5.06 -24.68
CA GLY A 178 -24.59 -5.29 -26.12
C GLY A 178 -24.86 -4.05 -26.96
N GLN A 179 -24.89 -4.26 -28.28
CA GLN A 179 -25.02 -3.18 -29.27
C GLN A 179 -26.34 -2.38 -29.15
N GLU A 180 -27.39 -2.96 -28.59
CA GLU A 180 -28.64 -2.22 -28.31
C GLU A 180 -28.41 -1.07 -27.33
N SER A 181 -27.57 -1.27 -26.31
CA SER A 181 -27.20 -0.23 -25.35
C SER A 181 -26.43 0.91 -26.01
N VAL A 182 -25.47 0.57 -26.89
CA VAL A 182 -24.74 1.57 -27.70
C VAL A 182 -25.72 2.42 -28.50
N ASN A 183 -26.63 1.79 -29.23
CA ASN A 183 -27.60 2.52 -30.05
C ASN A 183 -28.56 3.37 -29.23
N ALA A 184 -28.98 2.88 -28.06
CA ALA A 184 -29.85 3.62 -27.16
C ALA A 184 -29.14 4.82 -26.54
N HIS A 185 -27.91 4.69 -26.06
CA HIS A 185 -27.13 5.80 -25.51
C HIS A 185 -27.04 6.96 -26.51
N PHE A 186 -26.64 6.68 -27.75
CA PHE A 186 -26.51 7.72 -28.77
C PHE A 186 -27.85 8.35 -29.18
N ASN A 187 -28.98 7.67 -28.95
CA ASN A 187 -30.30 8.27 -29.09
C ASN A 187 -30.71 9.10 -27.86
N ASP A 188 -30.34 8.65 -26.66
CA ASP A 188 -30.64 9.34 -25.40
C ASP A 188 -29.95 10.70 -25.32
N VAL A 189 -28.69 10.79 -25.77
CA VAL A 189 -27.89 12.03 -25.74
C VAL A 189 -28.36 13.09 -26.73
N MET A 190 -29.16 12.74 -27.75
CA MET A 190 -29.65 13.70 -28.76
C MET A 190 -30.45 14.88 -28.19
N VAL A 191 -30.91 14.77 -26.93
CA VAL A 191 -31.52 15.88 -26.21
C VAL A 191 -30.57 17.07 -26.02
N TRP A 192 -29.26 16.85 -26.05
CA TRP A 192 -28.22 17.90 -26.00
C TRP A 192 -27.17 17.76 -27.12
N SER A 193 -26.80 16.55 -27.56
CA SER A 193 -25.68 16.33 -28.51
C SER A 193 -25.91 16.87 -29.91
N ARG A 194 -27.15 17.24 -30.23
CA ARG A 194 -27.50 17.93 -31.48
C ARG A 194 -27.05 19.38 -31.51
N GLU A 195 -26.81 19.99 -30.35
CA GLU A 195 -26.52 21.42 -30.22
C GLU A 195 -25.26 21.73 -29.40
N THR A 196 -24.82 20.79 -28.57
CA THR A 196 -23.58 20.85 -27.79
C THR A 196 -22.55 19.87 -28.36
N PRO A 197 -21.27 20.27 -28.53
CA PRO A 197 -20.21 19.37 -28.94
C PRO A 197 -19.94 18.29 -27.88
N TYR A 198 -19.82 17.04 -28.32
CA TYR A 198 -19.53 15.88 -27.48
C TYR A 198 -18.05 15.51 -27.61
N MET A 199 -17.23 15.83 -26.61
CA MET A 199 -15.81 15.48 -26.55
C MET A 199 -15.59 14.29 -25.58
N PRO A 200 -15.32 13.07 -26.07
CA PRO A 200 -15.28 11.87 -25.24
C PRO A 200 -13.86 11.40 -24.91
N ASN A 201 -13.66 10.81 -23.73
CA ASN A 201 -12.57 9.87 -23.45
C ASN A 201 -13.12 8.48 -23.20
N TRP A 202 -12.46 7.42 -23.63
CA TRP A 202 -12.93 6.05 -23.39
C TRP A 202 -12.55 5.56 -21.99
N GLY A 203 -13.40 4.68 -21.43
CA GLY A 203 -13.21 3.98 -20.18
C GLY A 203 -13.04 2.48 -20.39
N ASN A 204 -13.07 1.72 -19.30
CA ASN A 204 -12.83 0.28 -19.40
C ASN A 204 -13.97 -0.49 -20.09
N HIS A 205 -15.19 0.02 -20.10
CA HIS A 205 -16.33 -0.63 -20.74
C HIS A 205 -16.35 -0.47 -22.27
N GLU A 206 -15.52 0.40 -22.84
CA GLU A 206 -15.44 0.57 -24.30
C GLU A 206 -14.57 -0.51 -24.99
N TRP A 207 -13.92 -1.41 -24.26
CA TRP A 207 -12.98 -2.39 -24.86
C TRP A 207 -12.98 -3.81 -24.27
N GLN A 208 -13.67 -4.06 -23.17
CA GLN A 208 -13.53 -5.30 -22.38
C GLN A 208 -14.19 -6.55 -22.98
N SER A 209 -14.84 -6.45 -24.16
CA SER A 209 -15.52 -7.61 -24.75
C SER A 209 -15.51 -7.60 -26.27
N ALA A 210 -15.96 -8.72 -26.87
CA ALA A 210 -16.22 -8.76 -28.30
C ALA A 210 -17.45 -7.94 -28.72
N PHE A 211 -18.27 -7.42 -27.78
CA PHE A 211 -19.43 -6.57 -28.06
C PHE A 211 -19.07 -5.09 -28.13
N ASP A 212 -18.04 -4.66 -27.38
CA ASP A 212 -17.43 -3.35 -27.45
C ASP A 212 -15.91 -3.46 -27.29
N ASP A 213 -15.20 -3.25 -28.40
CA ASP A 213 -13.76 -3.52 -28.61
C ASP A 213 -13.03 -2.29 -29.15
N LEU A 214 -13.43 -1.10 -28.69
CA LEU A 214 -13.12 0.25 -29.18
C LEU A 214 -13.65 0.62 -30.55
N THR A 215 -14.23 -0.32 -31.30
CA THR A 215 -14.78 -0.01 -32.63
C THR A 215 -15.91 1.03 -32.57
N ASN A 216 -16.76 0.98 -31.54
CA ASN A 216 -17.82 1.97 -31.38
C ASN A 216 -17.27 3.34 -30.97
N TYR A 217 -16.33 3.41 -30.01
CA TYR A 217 -15.72 4.67 -29.61
C TYR A 217 -14.95 5.32 -30.78
N LYS A 218 -13.95 4.66 -31.35
CA LYS A 218 -13.14 5.24 -32.43
C LYS A 218 -13.89 5.44 -33.74
N GLY A 219 -14.99 4.71 -33.95
CA GLY A 219 -15.79 4.83 -35.16
C GLY A 219 -16.91 5.87 -35.10
N ARG A 220 -17.21 6.41 -33.92
CA ARG A 220 -18.28 7.40 -33.73
C ARG A 220 -17.75 8.81 -33.47
N PHE A 221 -16.45 8.96 -33.23
CA PHE A 221 -15.87 10.25 -32.89
C PHE A 221 -14.62 10.53 -33.71
N ASP A 222 -14.63 11.63 -34.44
CA ASP A 222 -13.45 12.23 -35.05
C ASP A 222 -12.84 13.25 -34.07
N LEU A 223 -11.62 13.00 -33.61
CA LEU A 223 -11.00 13.75 -32.50
C LEU A 223 -9.90 14.70 -32.98
N PRO A 224 -9.73 15.88 -32.37
CA PRO A 224 -8.66 16.83 -32.69
C PRO A 224 -7.31 16.36 -32.16
N ASN A 225 -6.25 16.50 -32.94
CA ASN A 225 -4.89 16.06 -32.57
C ASN A 225 -4.82 14.64 -31.95
N PRO A 226 -5.42 13.63 -32.61
CA PRO A 226 -5.54 12.29 -32.02
C PRO A 226 -4.17 11.62 -31.95
N GLN A 227 -3.91 10.94 -30.84
CA GLN A 227 -2.65 10.26 -30.54
C GLN A 227 -2.85 8.75 -30.43
N ILE A 228 -1.75 8.00 -30.50
CA ILE A 228 -1.72 6.55 -30.35
C ILE A 228 -1.14 6.22 -28.98
N ASP A 229 -1.78 5.30 -28.25
CA ASP A 229 -1.18 4.72 -27.04
C ASP A 229 -0.10 3.71 -27.44
N LYS A 230 1.15 4.03 -27.11
CA LYS A 230 2.32 3.16 -27.35
C LYS A 230 2.32 1.89 -26.48
N GLY A 231 1.49 1.85 -25.42
CA GLY A 231 1.26 0.68 -24.59
C GLY A 231 0.22 -0.32 -25.14
N MET A 232 -0.46 0.00 -26.26
CA MET A 232 -1.52 -0.84 -26.82
C MET A 232 -1.00 -2.19 -27.38
N SER A 233 -1.65 -3.29 -26.98
CA SER A 233 -1.32 -4.66 -27.40
C SER A 233 -1.62 -4.94 -28.89
N SER A 234 -0.92 -5.90 -29.50
CA SER A 234 -1.03 -6.23 -30.93
C SER A 234 -2.33 -6.91 -31.37
N ASN A 235 -3.25 -7.18 -30.45
CA ASN A 235 -4.43 -8.00 -30.70
C ASN A 235 -5.74 -7.18 -30.72
N THR A 236 -5.69 -5.86 -30.57
CA THR A 236 -6.88 -5.00 -30.65
C THR A 236 -7.25 -4.67 -32.10
N PRO A 237 -8.54 -4.65 -32.48
CA PRO A 237 -8.95 -4.34 -33.85
C PRO A 237 -8.53 -2.95 -34.33
N THR A 238 -8.32 -2.02 -33.41
CA THR A 238 -8.00 -0.61 -33.69
C THR A 238 -6.54 -0.24 -33.41
N GLN A 239 -5.65 -1.24 -33.33
CA GLN A 239 -4.23 -1.02 -33.07
C GLN A 239 -3.60 -0.09 -34.12
N GLY A 240 -2.86 0.93 -33.64
CA GLY A 240 -2.14 1.87 -34.49
C GLY A 240 -3.02 2.91 -35.19
N ILE A 241 -4.33 2.93 -34.92
CA ILE A 241 -5.24 3.98 -35.36
C ILE A 241 -5.28 5.05 -34.27
N PRO A 242 -4.91 6.32 -34.57
CA PRO A 242 -4.97 7.41 -33.60
C PRO A 242 -6.36 7.61 -33.00
N GLY A 243 -6.41 8.14 -31.77
CA GLY A 243 -7.65 8.41 -31.02
C GLY A 243 -7.68 7.73 -29.65
N ASP A 244 -6.59 7.12 -29.21
CA ASP A 244 -6.47 6.53 -27.86
C ASP A 244 -6.45 7.59 -26.77
N TRP A 245 -5.92 8.76 -27.10
CA TRP A 245 -6.02 10.01 -26.35
C TRP A 245 -5.78 11.15 -27.34
N TYR A 246 -6.04 12.39 -26.93
CA TYR A 246 -6.00 13.55 -27.82
C TYR A 246 -5.93 14.85 -27.02
N TRP A 247 -5.80 15.99 -27.70
CA TRP A 247 -5.80 17.29 -27.03
C TRP A 247 -6.32 18.40 -27.94
N PHE A 248 -6.86 19.45 -27.33
CA PHE A 248 -7.40 20.60 -28.07
C PHE A 248 -7.41 21.86 -27.22
N ASP A 249 -7.49 22.99 -27.90
CA ASP A 249 -7.69 24.29 -27.27
C ASP A 249 -9.15 24.71 -27.42
N TYR A 250 -9.71 25.27 -26.35
CA TYR A 250 -11.06 25.81 -26.32
C TYR A 250 -11.05 27.10 -25.49
N GLY A 251 -11.16 28.24 -26.18
CA GLY A 251 -11.01 29.55 -25.54
C GLY A 251 -9.60 29.75 -24.97
N ASN A 252 -9.52 30.01 -23.66
CA ASN A 252 -8.28 30.21 -22.91
C ASN A 252 -7.72 28.94 -22.26
N THR A 253 -8.23 27.76 -22.63
CA THR A 253 -7.90 26.50 -21.95
C THR A 253 -7.43 25.43 -22.93
N ARG A 254 -6.35 24.72 -22.57
CA ARG A 254 -5.89 23.51 -23.25
C ARG A 254 -6.38 22.27 -22.52
N PHE A 255 -7.09 21.41 -23.22
CA PHE A 255 -7.59 20.14 -22.72
C PHE A 255 -6.72 18.99 -23.23
N ILE A 256 -6.28 18.11 -22.34
CA ILE A 256 -5.41 16.96 -22.68
C ILE A 256 -6.03 15.68 -22.11
N ALA A 257 -6.50 14.80 -22.99
CA ALA A 257 -7.00 13.49 -22.60
C ALA A 257 -5.84 12.56 -22.21
N TYR A 258 -6.09 11.59 -21.34
CA TYR A 258 -5.17 10.47 -21.10
C TYR A 258 -5.85 9.12 -21.32
N PRO A 259 -5.11 8.12 -21.86
CA PRO A 259 -5.70 6.85 -22.24
C PRO A 259 -6.02 6.00 -21.01
N GLU A 260 -7.04 5.15 -21.14
CA GLU A 260 -7.25 4.00 -20.26
C GLU A 260 -6.11 2.97 -20.53
N PRO A 261 -5.50 2.34 -19.51
CA PRO A 261 -4.26 1.60 -19.70
C PRO A 261 -4.47 0.25 -20.40
N PHE A 262 -3.76 0.03 -21.51
CA PHE A 262 -3.66 -1.28 -22.17
C PHE A 262 -2.47 -2.12 -21.68
N GLY A 263 -1.45 -1.48 -21.13
CA GLY A 263 -0.25 -2.13 -20.62
C GLY A 263 0.49 -1.24 -19.62
N ASN A 264 1.51 -1.79 -18.98
CA ASN A 264 2.26 -1.16 -17.87
C ASN A 264 3.01 0.13 -18.25
N SER A 265 2.98 0.58 -19.51
CA SER A 265 3.68 1.78 -19.98
C SER A 265 2.79 2.85 -20.61
N SER A 266 1.47 2.65 -20.63
CA SER A 266 0.53 3.59 -21.29
C SER A 266 0.63 4.99 -20.68
N TRP A 267 0.52 5.11 -19.35
CA TRP A 267 0.55 6.41 -18.68
C TRP A 267 1.92 7.06 -18.63
N SER A 268 3.00 6.29 -18.42
CA SER A 268 4.36 6.85 -18.42
C SER A 268 4.76 7.38 -19.82
N SER A 269 4.32 6.71 -20.89
CA SER A 269 4.49 7.20 -22.27
C SER A 269 3.66 8.45 -22.51
N TRP A 270 2.37 8.42 -22.12
CA TRP A 270 1.49 9.58 -22.21
C TRP A 270 2.04 10.79 -21.45
N ALA A 271 2.49 10.63 -20.21
CA ALA A 271 2.99 11.73 -19.38
C ALA A 271 4.19 12.42 -20.02
N SER A 272 5.06 11.64 -20.70
CA SER A 272 6.20 12.18 -21.44
C SER A 272 5.78 13.03 -22.64
N GLU A 273 4.69 12.65 -23.32
CA GLU A 273 4.14 13.38 -24.48
C GLU A 273 3.31 14.59 -24.05
N ALA A 274 2.48 14.43 -23.01
CA ALA A 274 1.72 15.50 -22.38
C ALA A 274 2.65 16.60 -21.85
N ALA A 275 3.82 16.26 -21.30
CA ALA A 275 4.82 17.23 -20.86
C ALA A 275 5.26 18.19 -21.97
N VAL A 276 5.37 17.72 -23.22
CA VAL A 276 5.71 18.57 -24.37
C VAL A 276 4.57 19.54 -24.67
N ILE A 277 3.33 19.04 -24.68
CA ILE A 277 2.11 19.83 -24.95
C ILE A 277 1.87 20.87 -23.85
N MET A 278 2.16 20.53 -22.59
CA MET A 278 2.10 21.45 -21.45
C MET A 278 3.19 22.51 -21.53
N GLU A 279 4.41 22.16 -21.97
CA GLU A 279 5.48 23.15 -22.18
C GLU A 279 5.12 24.18 -23.28
N GLU A 280 4.47 23.72 -24.35
CA GLU A 280 3.90 24.63 -25.36
C GLU A 280 2.80 25.52 -24.78
N ALA A 281 1.93 24.97 -23.92
CA ALA A 281 0.87 25.73 -23.27
C ALA A 281 1.43 26.80 -22.33
N GLU A 282 2.50 26.52 -21.60
CA GLU A 282 3.18 27.52 -20.76
C GLU A 282 3.66 28.72 -21.57
N ALA A 283 4.16 28.48 -22.79
CA ALA A 283 4.66 29.51 -23.69
C ALA A 283 3.56 30.29 -24.46
N ASP A 284 2.32 29.80 -24.48
CA ASP A 284 1.21 30.43 -25.21
C ASP A 284 0.42 31.41 -24.32
N ASP A 285 0.48 32.70 -24.65
CA ASP A 285 -0.24 33.77 -23.94
C ASP A 285 -1.77 33.66 -24.05
N ASN A 286 -2.30 32.91 -25.01
CA ASN A 286 -3.73 32.65 -25.13
C ASN A 286 -4.20 31.55 -24.17
N ILE A 287 -3.30 30.75 -23.61
CA ILE A 287 -3.64 29.68 -22.67
C ILE A 287 -3.42 30.15 -21.24
N THR A 288 -4.49 30.09 -20.45
CA THR A 288 -4.49 30.38 -19.01
C THR A 288 -4.51 29.09 -18.19
N PHE A 289 -5.26 28.08 -18.64
CA PHE A 289 -5.42 26.81 -17.95
C PHE A 289 -5.04 25.63 -18.83
N VAL A 290 -4.44 24.62 -18.21
CA VAL A 290 -4.37 23.27 -18.74
C VAL A 290 -5.26 22.39 -17.87
N VAL A 291 -6.14 21.64 -18.52
CA VAL A 291 -7.05 20.67 -17.90
C VAL A 291 -6.74 19.30 -18.48
N THR A 292 -6.46 18.33 -17.61
CA THR A 292 -6.37 16.92 -18.03
C THR A 292 -7.68 16.22 -17.77
N PHE A 293 -7.99 15.19 -18.56
CA PHE A 293 -9.19 14.39 -18.33
C PHE A 293 -8.99 12.95 -18.77
N GLY A 294 -9.63 12.02 -18.06
CA GLY A 294 -9.61 10.61 -18.42
C GLY A 294 -10.57 9.80 -17.55
N HIS A 295 -10.40 8.49 -17.55
CA HIS A 295 -11.35 7.60 -16.89
C HIS A 295 -10.88 7.16 -15.50
N ARG A 296 -9.74 6.45 -15.40
CA ARG A 296 -9.20 5.96 -14.12
C ARG A 296 -8.87 7.08 -13.12
N PRO A 297 -9.18 6.87 -11.83
CA PRO A 297 -8.94 7.87 -10.81
C PRO A 297 -7.46 7.96 -10.43
N THR A 298 -6.96 9.18 -10.40
CA THR A 298 -5.68 9.55 -9.77
C THR A 298 -5.82 9.49 -8.25
N TYR A 299 -6.81 10.21 -7.72
CA TYR A 299 -7.23 10.17 -6.33
C TYR A 299 -8.71 9.81 -6.27
N SER A 300 -9.02 8.75 -5.54
CA SER A 300 -10.38 8.37 -5.21
C SER A 300 -10.38 7.53 -3.94
N SER A 301 -11.37 7.76 -3.08
CA SER A 301 -11.60 6.99 -1.86
C SER A 301 -12.79 6.05 -2.00
N GLY A 302 -13.33 5.93 -3.22
CA GLY A 302 -14.42 5.03 -3.57
C GLY A 302 -14.01 3.57 -3.69
N TYR A 303 -14.82 2.83 -4.42
CA TYR A 303 -14.75 1.38 -4.49
C TYR A 303 -13.48 0.89 -5.20
N HIS A 304 -13.13 1.51 -6.31
CA HIS A 304 -11.94 1.20 -7.10
C HIS A 304 -10.69 1.87 -6.53
N GLY A 305 -10.84 3.07 -5.97
CA GLY A 305 -9.79 3.79 -5.23
C GLY A 305 -8.71 4.39 -6.12
N SER A 306 -7.81 5.18 -5.51
CA SER A 306 -6.71 5.86 -6.19
C SER A 306 -5.77 4.92 -6.94
N ASN A 307 -5.26 5.37 -8.09
CA ASN A 307 -4.14 4.74 -8.78
C ASN A 307 -2.81 5.45 -8.47
N PRO A 308 -1.88 4.84 -7.70
CA PRO A 308 -0.65 5.52 -7.27
C PRO A 308 0.30 5.89 -8.41
N GLU A 309 0.43 5.04 -9.44
CA GLU A 309 1.31 5.32 -10.58
C GLU A 309 0.83 6.55 -11.35
N LEU A 310 -0.47 6.63 -11.63
CA LEU A 310 -1.06 7.76 -12.32
C LEU A 310 -1.01 9.03 -11.45
N ALA A 311 -1.21 8.91 -10.14
CA ALA A 311 -1.04 10.02 -9.21
C ALA A 311 0.38 10.58 -9.27
N ASP A 312 1.42 9.75 -9.12
CA ASP A 312 2.82 10.17 -9.17
C ASP A 312 3.18 10.90 -10.47
N LEU A 313 2.70 10.39 -11.61
CA LEU A 313 2.92 11.03 -12.91
C LEU A 313 2.26 12.41 -13.00
N MET A 314 1.01 12.53 -12.53
CA MET A 314 0.26 13.78 -12.52
C MET A 314 0.88 14.80 -11.57
N GLU A 315 1.35 14.38 -10.40
CA GLU A 315 2.08 15.24 -9.48
C GLU A 315 3.38 15.76 -10.10
N GLY A 316 4.10 14.91 -10.84
CA GLY A 316 5.30 15.30 -11.58
C GLY A 316 5.03 16.42 -12.60
N LEU A 317 3.92 16.32 -13.33
CA LEU A 317 3.47 17.37 -14.25
C LEU A 317 3.02 18.63 -13.49
N ALA A 318 2.23 18.48 -12.42
CA ALA A 318 1.71 19.58 -11.60
C ALA A 318 2.81 20.46 -11.02
N LYS A 319 3.93 19.84 -10.58
CA LYS A 319 5.11 20.52 -10.04
C LYS A 319 5.87 21.32 -11.11
N LYS A 320 5.75 20.96 -12.38
CA LYS A 320 6.52 21.55 -13.49
C LYS A 320 5.74 22.61 -14.28
N TYR A 321 4.42 22.48 -14.39
CA TYR A 321 3.60 23.28 -15.31
C TYR A 321 2.50 24.06 -14.56
N PRO A 322 2.74 25.34 -14.18
CA PRO A 322 1.81 26.13 -13.40
C PRO A 322 0.42 26.32 -14.01
N LYS A 323 0.27 26.33 -15.35
CA LYS A 323 -1.06 26.42 -15.99
C LYS A 323 -1.89 25.16 -15.79
N PHE A 324 -1.29 24.00 -15.48
CA PHE A 324 -2.04 22.79 -15.13
C PHE A 324 -2.80 22.99 -13.83
N ALA A 325 -4.14 22.97 -13.89
CA ALA A 325 -4.98 23.42 -12.77
C ALA A 325 -6.03 22.41 -12.35
N LEU A 326 -6.49 21.54 -13.26
CA LEU A 326 -7.61 20.64 -13.04
C LEU A 326 -7.40 19.30 -13.75
N ASN A 327 -7.69 18.21 -13.06
CA ASN A 327 -7.78 16.87 -13.61
C ASN A 327 -9.19 16.28 -13.39
N LEU A 328 -9.88 15.89 -14.45
CA LEU A 328 -11.23 15.34 -14.44
C LEU A 328 -11.20 13.82 -14.65
N ILE A 329 -11.83 13.07 -13.75
CA ILE A 329 -11.76 11.60 -13.70
C ILE A 329 -13.15 10.99 -13.42
N ALA A 330 -13.34 9.69 -13.66
CA ALA A 330 -14.58 8.98 -13.40
C ALA A 330 -14.29 7.57 -12.84
N HIS A 331 -14.92 6.51 -13.36
CA HIS A 331 -14.72 5.09 -13.04
C HIS A 331 -15.22 4.67 -11.66
N ASP A 332 -14.92 5.46 -10.64
CA ASP A 332 -15.55 5.32 -9.35
C ASP A 332 -16.90 6.04 -9.37
N HIS A 333 -17.99 5.30 -9.12
CA HIS A 333 -19.34 5.81 -9.36
C HIS A 333 -19.86 6.69 -8.20
N HIS A 334 -19.16 7.80 -7.95
CA HIS A 334 -19.48 8.83 -6.96
C HIS A 334 -18.91 10.19 -7.38
N TYR A 335 -19.22 11.22 -6.58
CA TYR A 335 -18.59 12.54 -6.68
C TYR A 335 -17.52 12.70 -5.59
N GLU A 336 -16.31 13.12 -5.96
CA GLU A 336 -15.25 13.44 -5.01
C GLU A 336 -14.28 14.47 -5.58
N ARG A 337 -13.72 15.33 -4.74
CA ARG A 337 -12.62 16.22 -5.14
C ARG A 337 -11.52 16.33 -4.10
N THR A 338 -10.31 16.64 -4.55
CA THR A 338 -9.13 16.78 -3.67
C THR A 338 -9.01 18.17 -3.05
N HIS A 339 -8.16 18.27 -2.03
CA HIS A 339 -7.53 19.51 -1.57
C HIS A 339 -6.33 19.83 -2.49
N PRO A 340 -6.35 20.89 -3.32
CA PRO A 340 -5.28 21.17 -4.28
C PRO A 340 -3.90 21.39 -3.60
N GLU A 341 -3.87 21.88 -2.37
CA GLU A 341 -2.66 22.01 -1.55
C GLU A 341 -2.04 20.65 -1.14
N LYS A 342 -2.82 19.57 -1.22
CA LYS A 342 -2.34 18.18 -1.00
C LYS A 342 -2.00 17.48 -2.31
N THR A 343 -2.34 18.07 -3.45
CA THR A 343 -2.12 17.55 -4.80
C THR A 343 -1.40 18.56 -5.70
N PHE A 344 -0.39 19.25 -5.12
CA PHE A 344 0.59 20.10 -5.83
C PHE A 344 -0.03 21.22 -6.68
N GLY A 345 -1.12 21.80 -6.20
CA GLY A 345 -1.82 22.93 -6.81
C GLY A 345 -2.78 22.55 -7.94
N VAL A 346 -3.00 21.25 -8.19
CA VAL A 346 -3.99 20.75 -9.17
C VAL A 346 -5.19 20.18 -8.42
N LEU A 347 -6.40 20.55 -8.81
CA LEU A 347 -7.61 19.94 -8.28
C LEU A 347 -7.93 18.67 -9.06
N HIS A 348 -8.18 17.54 -8.40
CA HIS A 348 -8.65 16.32 -9.03
C HIS A 348 -10.13 16.11 -8.69
N VAL A 349 -10.97 15.84 -9.67
CA VAL A 349 -12.44 15.72 -9.50
C VAL A 349 -12.94 14.43 -10.13
N VAL A 350 -13.43 13.51 -9.29
CA VAL A 350 -14.19 12.31 -9.68
C VAL A 350 -15.62 12.70 -9.99
N ALA A 351 -16.08 12.38 -11.18
CA ALA A 351 -17.44 12.60 -11.68
C ALA A 351 -18.00 11.34 -12.36
N GLY A 352 -17.86 10.17 -11.71
CA GLY A 352 -18.55 8.92 -12.11
C GLY A 352 -20.03 8.91 -11.74
N THR A 353 -20.66 10.08 -11.76
CA THR A 353 -22.02 10.32 -11.25
C THR A 353 -23.07 10.24 -12.34
N GLY A 354 -22.78 9.51 -13.41
CA GLY A 354 -23.63 9.42 -14.59
C GLY A 354 -24.96 8.73 -14.34
N GLY A 355 -25.37 7.87 -15.26
CA GLY A 355 -26.68 7.26 -15.25
C GLY A 355 -26.69 5.80 -14.86
N SER A 356 -25.53 5.14 -14.83
CA SER A 356 -25.42 3.68 -14.75
C SER A 356 -25.85 3.16 -13.37
N THR A 357 -24.97 3.24 -12.38
CA THR A 357 -25.16 2.78 -11.00
C THR A 357 -24.30 3.62 -10.07
N LEU A 358 -24.69 3.77 -8.80
CA LEU A 358 -23.78 4.26 -7.75
C LEU A 358 -23.14 3.05 -7.05
N SER A 359 -21.86 3.12 -6.71
CA SER A 359 -21.10 1.97 -6.17
C SER A 359 -21.52 1.61 -4.74
N ILE A 360 -22.42 0.63 -4.52
CA ILE A 360 -22.83 0.28 -3.12
C ILE A 360 -23.11 -1.19 -2.74
N ASP A 361 -22.78 -2.25 -3.51
CA ASP A 361 -23.22 -3.63 -3.15
C ASP A 361 -22.18 -4.61 -2.55
N LYS A 362 -20.99 -4.17 -2.10
CA LYS A 362 -20.00 -5.06 -1.42
C LYS A 362 -19.15 -4.39 -0.32
N GLU A 363 -19.69 -3.48 0.47
CA GLU A 363 -18.94 -2.95 1.64
C GLU A 363 -18.97 -3.94 2.82
N THR A 364 -18.02 -4.89 2.83
CA THR A 364 -17.65 -5.60 4.07
C THR A 364 -16.60 -4.83 4.89
N ASP A 365 -16.04 -3.75 4.33
CA ASP A 365 -15.04 -2.86 4.96
C ASP A 365 -15.52 -1.41 4.91
N CYS A 366 -15.27 -0.65 5.98
CA CYS A 366 -15.56 0.78 6.06
C CYS A 366 -14.79 1.54 4.95
N LYS A 367 -15.45 2.03 3.87
CA LYS A 367 -14.75 2.84 2.84
C LYS A 367 -15.32 4.24 2.56
N PHE A 368 -16.64 4.44 2.44
CA PHE A 368 -17.12 5.75 1.97
C PHE A 368 -18.02 6.53 2.93
N LYS A 369 -19.21 6.01 3.30
CA LYS A 369 -20.25 6.80 4.02
C LYS A 369 -20.00 6.96 5.53
N ASN A 370 -19.28 6.03 6.16
CA ASN A 370 -19.12 5.96 7.63
C ASN A 370 -17.67 6.04 8.09
N CYS A 371 -16.76 6.53 7.23
CA CYS A 371 -15.33 6.47 7.45
C CYS A 371 -14.73 7.87 7.32
N THR A 372 -13.67 8.12 8.08
CA THR A 372 -12.92 9.37 7.99
C THR A 372 -12.35 9.51 6.57
N PRO A 373 -12.68 10.60 5.83
CA PRO A 373 -12.08 10.85 4.52
C PRO A 373 -10.55 10.92 4.61
N PRO A 374 -9.82 10.45 3.58
CA PRO A 374 -8.38 10.68 3.49
C PRO A 374 -8.06 12.18 3.54
N PRO A 375 -6.91 12.62 4.10
CA PRO A 375 -6.59 14.05 4.26
C PRO A 375 -6.54 14.86 2.95
N TRP A 376 -6.38 14.18 1.82
CA TRP A 376 -6.40 14.81 0.49
C TRP A 376 -7.83 14.97 -0.05
N SER A 377 -8.84 14.27 0.49
CA SER A 377 -10.23 14.31 0.02
C SER A 377 -10.96 15.48 0.68
N ALA A 378 -11.39 16.45 -0.13
CA ALA A 378 -11.99 17.69 0.34
C ALA A 378 -13.52 17.63 0.43
N GLU A 379 -14.16 16.94 -0.51
CA GLU A 379 -15.60 16.71 -0.52
C GLU A 379 -15.87 15.40 -1.25
N ARG A 380 -16.81 14.59 -0.74
CA ARG A 380 -17.16 13.30 -1.36
C ARG A 380 -18.56 12.83 -0.99
N PHE A 381 -19.33 12.37 -1.98
CA PHE A 381 -20.66 11.81 -1.76
C PHE A 381 -21.18 10.96 -2.93
N TYR A 382 -22.12 10.07 -2.64
CA TYR A 382 -22.92 9.35 -3.63
C TYR A 382 -24.13 10.18 -4.01
N HIS A 383 -24.19 10.62 -5.26
CA HIS A 383 -25.37 11.21 -5.88
C HIS A 383 -25.20 11.19 -7.41
N PHE A 384 -26.28 10.96 -8.16
CA PHE A 384 -26.22 11.15 -9.62
C PHE A 384 -26.17 12.63 -9.96
N GLY A 385 -25.52 13.04 -11.04
CA GLY A 385 -25.37 14.45 -11.38
C GLY A 385 -24.29 14.69 -12.40
N ALA A 386 -23.95 15.97 -12.59
CA ALA A 386 -22.89 16.38 -13.49
C ALA A 386 -22.13 17.56 -12.89
N VAL A 387 -20.85 17.68 -13.23
CA VAL A 387 -20.03 18.83 -12.84
C VAL A 387 -20.11 19.87 -13.95
N LYS A 388 -20.56 21.08 -13.62
CA LYS A 388 -20.52 22.26 -14.48
C LYS A 388 -19.30 23.11 -14.11
N LEU A 389 -18.48 23.45 -15.09
CA LEU A 389 -17.28 24.26 -14.97
C LEU A 389 -17.45 25.52 -15.81
N ASP A 390 -17.44 26.68 -15.16
CA ASP A 390 -17.47 27.99 -15.82
C ASP A 390 -16.05 28.56 -15.88
N PHE A 391 -15.49 28.67 -17.08
CA PHE A 391 -14.13 29.16 -17.32
C PHE A 391 -14.15 30.67 -17.50
N LYS A 392 -13.50 31.39 -16.58
CA LYS A 392 -13.34 32.85 -16.61
C LYS A 392 -11.91 33.22 -17.00
N ASP A 393 -11.59 34.51 -16.93
CA ASP A 393 -10.28 35.04 -17.34
C ASP A 393 -9.13 34.46 -16.51
N ASP A 394 -9.31 34.34 -15.18
CA ASP A 394 -8.28 33.94 -14.22
C ASP A 394 -8.74 32.87 -13.22
N GLU A 395 -9.97 32.36 -13.37
CA GLU A 395 -10.52 31.31 -12.51
C GLU A 395 -11.42 30.31 -13.25
N ILE A 396 -11.52 29.11 -12.69
CA ILE A 396 -12.53 28.10 -13.05
C ILE A 396 -13.48 27.97 -11.87
N VAL A 397 -14.77 28.19 -12.08
CA VAL A 397 -15.80 27.97 -11.06
C VAL A 397 -16.48 26.64 -11.34
N GLY A 398 -16.33 25.68 -10.43
CA GLY A 398 -16.95 24.37 -10.54
C GLY A 398 -18.17 24.24 -9.64
N THR A 399 -19.21 23.58 -10.14
CA THR A 399 -20.41 23.24 -9.39
C THR A 399 -20.82 21.81 -9.71
N PHE A 400 -20.92 20.95 -8.69
CA PHE A 400 -21.63 19.69 -8.84
C PHE A 400 -23.13 19.97 -8.82
N VAL A 401 -23.82 19.69 -9.93
CA VAL A 401 -25.26 19.86 -10.04
C VAL A 401 -25.94 18.51 -9.88
N CYS A 402 -26.82 18.41 -8.89
CA CYS A 402 -27.49 17.18 -8.53
C CYS A 402 -28.49 16.75 -9.60
N GLY A 403 -28.49 15.47 -9.93
CA GLY A 403 -29.42 14.81 -10.82
C GLY A 403 -30.59 14.15 -10.08
N PRO A 404 -31.15 13.04 -10.60
CA PRO A 404 -32.23 12.33 -9.92
C PRO A 404 -31.74 11.74 -8.58
N SER A 405 -32.56 11.87 -7.53
CA SER A 405 -32.29 11.22 -6.25
C SER A 405 -32.27 9.70 -6.37
N HIS A 406 -31.48 9.06 -5.52
CA HIS A 406 -31.37 7.60 -5.46
C HIS A 406 -31.48 7.12 -4.03
N LYS A 407 -32.00 5.90 -3.83
CA LYS A 407 -32.15 5.31 -2.49
C LYS A 407 -30.83 5.20 -1.71
N ASP A 408 -29.70 5.21 -2.42
CA ASP A 408 -28.36 4.96 -1.88
C ASP A 408 -27.51 6.24 -1.80
N GLU A 409 -28.10 7.42 -1.98
CA GLU A 409 -27.39 8.69 -1.89
C GLU A 409 -26.84 8.96 -0.47
N SER A 410 -25.78 9.76 -0.40
CA SER A 410 -25.17 10.19 0.88
C SER A 410 -25.34 11.68 1.17
N ILE A 411 -25.99 12.42 0.27
CA ILE A 411 -26.44 13.80 0.49
C ILE A 411 -27.90 13.92 0.06
N GLU A 412 -28.67 14.78 0.74
CA GLU A 412 -30.01 15.15 0.29
C GLU A 412 -29.92 16.37 -0.62
N CYS A 413 -30.06 16.16 -1.93
CA CYS A 413 -29.94 17.22 -2.93
C CYS A 413 -31.01 17.08 -4.02
N GLY A 414 -31.79 18.13 -4.25
CA GLY A 414 -32.81 18.13 -5.30
C GLY A 414 -32.19 18.23 -6.70
N SER A 415 -32.82 17.60 -7.69
CA SER A 415 -32.41 17.73 -9.10
C SER A 415 -32.31 19.20 -9.52
N GLY A 416 -31.17 19.59 -10.10
CA GLY A 416 -30.82 20.97 -10.46
C GLY A 416 -30.22 21.83 -9.34
N ALA A 417 -30.17 21.35 -8.10
CA ALA A 417 -29.52 22.06 -6.99
C ALA A 417 -28.00 21.85 -6.99
N SER A 418 -27.28 22.76 -6.33
CA SER A 418 -25.84 22.62 -6.09
C SER A 418 -25.58 21.66 -4.93
N GLY A 419 -24.83 20.59 -5.20
CA GLY A 419 -24.34 19.66 -4.18
C GLY A 419 -22.97 20.04 -3.63
N ASP A 420 -22.14 20.70 -4.44
CA ASP A 420 -20.85 21.26 -4.05
C ASP A 420 -20.44 22.40 -5.01
N THR A 421 -19.61 23.32 -4.53
CA THR A 421 -19.09 24.44 -5.33
C THR A 421 -17.65 24.74 -4.94
N PHE A 422 -16.79 24.94 -5.94
CA PHE A 422 -15.37 25.22 -5.74
C PHE A 422 -14.86 26.23 -6.77
N THR A 423 -13.70 26.84 -6.49
CA THR A 423 -13.06 27.80 -7.38
C THR A 423 -11.58 27.47 -7.48
N ILE A 424 -11.08 27.38 -8.72
CA ILE A 424 -9.66 27.16 -9.04
C ILE A 424 -9.11 28.46 -9.60
N LYS A 425 -8.16 29.07 -8.89
CA LYS A 425 -7.47 30.29 -9.35
C LYS A 425 -6.26 29.94 -10.23
N SER A 426 -5.93 30.81 -11.18
CA SER A 426 -4.69 30.69 -11.94
C SER A 426 -3.47 30.76 -11.02
N ARG A 427 -2.48 29.90 -11.27
CA ARG A 427 -1.18 29.92 -10.58
C ARG A 427 -0.19 30.90 -11.21
N ILE A 428 -0.60 31.57 -12.29
CA ILE A 428 0.15 32.64 -12.95
C ILE A 428 -0.26 33.97 -12.32
N LEU A 429 0.65 34.57 -11.56
CA LEU A 429 0.41 35.85 -10.89
C LEU A 429 0.62 36.99 -11.89
N LYS A 430 -0.43 37.78 -12.12
CA LYS A 430 -0.38 39.03 -12.88
C LYS A 430 -0.81 40.18 -11.96
N PRO A 431 -0.39 41.44 -12.20
CA PRO A 431 -0.99 42.56 -11.50
C PRO A 431 -2.48 42.61 -11.84
N ASP A 432 -3.34 42.27 -10.88
CA ASP A 432 -4.79 42.40 -11.04
C ASP A 432 -5.17 43.81 -10.61
N PRO A 433 -5.60 44.72 -11.50
CA PRO A 433 -5.93 46.11 -11.17
C PRO A 433 -7.09 46.25 -10.18
N ASP A 434 -7.98 45.26 -10.08
CA ASP A 434 -9.25 45.36 -9.36
C ASP A 434 -9.20 44.73 -7.96
N THR A 435 -8.12 44.03 -7.58
CA THR A 435 -7.98 43.49 -6.22
C THR A 435 -8.00 44.60 -5.17
N VAL A 436 -8.95 44.51 -4.23
CA VAL A 436 -9.03 45.34 -3.03
C VAL A 436 -8.53 44.50 -1.85
N MET A 437 -7.39 44.88 -1.27
CA MET A 437 -6.91 44.30 -0.01
C MET A 437 -7.66 44.94 1.16
N ASP A 438 -8.00 44.15 2.17
CA ASP A 438 -8.61 44.68 3.40
C ASP A 438 -7.64 45.61 4.14
N GLY A 439 -8.16 46.74 4.65
CA GLY A 439 -7.39 47.81 5.28
C GLY A 439 -7.18 49.02 4.36
N SER A 440 -6.63 50.10 4.91
CA SER A 440 -6.36 51.36 4.19
C SER A 440 -4.89 51.54 3.77
N GLY A 441 -4.02 50.61 4.17
CA GLY A 441 -2.58 50.68 3.91
C GLY A 441 -1.83 51.70 4.77
N THR A 442 -2.45 52.14 5.87
CA THR A 442 -1.85 53.08 6.83
C THR A 442 -1.19 52.33 7.99
N LEU A 443 -0.43 53.02 8.85
CA LEU A 443 0.23 52.37 9.99
C LEU A 443 -0.75 51.81 11.02
N GLU A 444 -1.90 52.47 11.21
CA GLU A 444 -2.95 52.03 12.15
C GLU A 444 -3.84 50.94 11.54
N ASP A 445 -3.89 50.88 10.20
CA ASP A 445 -4.77 49.99 9.44
C ASP A 445 -4.05 49.52 8.15
N PRO A 446 -3.07 48.61 8.28
CA PRO A 446 -2.28 48.11 7.16
C PRO A 446 -3.12 47.24 6.23
N TYR A 447 -2.71 47.11 4.97
CA TYR A 447 -3.30 46.14 4.05
C TYR A 447 -3.01 44.72 4.52
N MET A 448 -4.05 43.90 4.66
CA MET A 448 -3.95 42.50 5.00
C MET A 448 -3.62 41.67 3.76
N VAL A 449 -2.54 40.90 3.84
CA VAL A 449 -2.07 40.01 2.79
C VAL A 449 -2.50 38.59 3.14
N MET A 450 -3.50 38.08 2.42
CA MET A 450 -4.11 36.78 2.67
C MET A 450 -3.71 35.72 1.64
N THR A 451 -3.30 36.16 0.44
CA THR A 451 -3.00 35.29 -0.70
C THR A 451 -1.67 35.64 -1.36
N ALA A 452 -1.15 34.73 -2.19
CA ALA A 452 0.03 34.98 -3.03
C ALA A 452 -0.21 36.17 -3.99
N GLN A 453 -1.45 36.36 -4.45
CA GLN A 453 -1.84 37.47 -5.31
C GLN A 453 -1.84 38.81 -4.56
N ASP A 454 -2.28 38.85 -3.30
CA ASP A 454 -2.16 40.06 -2.46
C ASP A 454 -0.71 40.46 -2.26
N LEU A 455 0.16 39.49 -1.95
CA LEU A 455 1.59 39.71 -1.84
C LEU A 455 2.16 40.22 -3.18
N TYR A 456 1.64 39.72 -4.30
CA TYR A 456 2.05 40.18 -5.62
C TYR A 456 1.60 41.62 -5.91
N ASN A 457 0.44 42.02 -5.40
CA ASN A 457 -0.17 43.33 -5.61
C ASN A 457 0.45 44.46 -4.78
N ILE A 458 1.34 44.17 -3.81
CA ILE A 458 2.12 45.18 -3.08
C ILE A 458 2.84 46.16 -4.02
N ARG A 459 3.23 45.70 -5.22
CA ARG A 459 3.86 46.53 -6.27
C ARG A 459 3.04 47.74 -6.69
N LYS A 460 1.72 47.73 -6.48
CA LYS A 460 0.85 48.86 -6.82
C LYS A 460 0.99 50.05 -5.86
N ASN A 461 1.20 49.78 -4.58
CA ASN A 461 1.34 50.80 -3.57
C ASN A 461 2.53 50.49 -2.65
N PRO A 462 3.76 50.54 -3.17
CA PRO A 462 4.95 50.08 -2.47
C PRO A 462 5.31 50.94 -1.24
N ALA A 463 4.64 52.07 -1.02
CA ALA A 463 4.79 52.94 0.13
C ALA A 463 3.80 52.64 1.28
N ALA A 464 2.77 51.82 1.03
CA ALA A 464 1.78 51.46 2.04
C ALA A 464 2.31 50.50 3.10
N GLN A 465 1.54 50.32 4.17
CA GLN A 465 1.83 49.38 5.24
C GLN A 465 1.08 48.07 5.00
N TYR A 466 1.76 46.95 5.19
CA TYR A 466 1.27 45.60 4.88
C TYR A 466 1.49 44.67 6.07
N LYS A 467 0.56 43.74 6.25
CA LYS A 467 0.60 42.74 7.31
C LYS A 467 0.10 41.40 6.80
N LEU A 468 0.85 40.31 7.03
CA LEU A 468 0.36 38.97 6.70
C LEU A 468 -0.83 38.60 7.61
N GLY A 469 -1.88 38.05 6.99
CA GLY A 469 -3.04 37.50 7.69
C GLY A 469 -3.17 35.98 7.59
N ALA A 470 -2.32 35.33 6.79
CA ALA A 470 -2.25 33.88 6.64
C ALA A 470 -0.83 33.42 6.24
N ASN A 471 -0.54 32.13 6.43
CA ASN A 471 0.63 31.48 5.81
C ASN A 471 0.46 31.47 4.30
N LEU A 472 1.54 31.72 3.57
CA LEU A 472 1.54 31.73 2.10
C LEU A 472 2.47 30.62 1.59
N ASP A 473 1.99 29.82 0.66
CA ASP A 473 2.83 28.87 -0.09
C ASP A 473 3.02 29.38 -1.52
N LEU A 474 4.27 29.69 -1.87
CA LEU A 474 4.66 30.21 -3.18
C LEU A 474 5.31 29.15 -4.09
N THR A 475 5.33 27.87 -3.67
CA THR A 475 6.08 26.79 -4.34
C THR A 475 5.73 26.64 -5.82
N PHE A 476 4.47 26.88 -6.20
CA PHE A 476 3.96 26.65 -7.56
C PHE A 476 3.52 27.93 -8.28
N PHE A 477 3.86 29.12 -7.75
CA PHE A 477 3.48 30.38 -8.36
C PHE A 477 4.58 30.93 -9.27
N ASP A 478 4.17 31.42 -10.44
CA ASP A 478 5.06 32.02 -11.44
C ASP A 478 4.55 33.40 -11.88
N SER A 479 5.45 34.30 -12.26
CA SER A 479 5.10 35.63 -12.80
C SER A 479 4.67 35.64 -14.27
N GLY A 480 4.51 34.47 -14.90
CA GLY A 480 4.13 34.28 -16.29
C GLY A 480 5.31 34.18 -17.26
N ASP A 481 6.54 33.99 -16.77
CA ASP A 481 7.75 33.89 -17.60
C ASP A 481 8.60 32.65 -17.32
N GLY A 482 8.08 31.71 -16.52
CA GLY A 482 8.72 30.43 -16.21
C GLY A 482 9.94 30.56 -15.27
N LYS A 483 10.14 31.73 -14.65
CA LYS A 483 11.29 32.03 -13.78
C LYS A 483 10.92 32.19 -12.31
N GLY A 484 9.71 31.77 -11.94
CA GLY A 484 9.14 31.85 -10.60
C GLY A 484 8.70 33.27 -10.24
N TRP A 485 8.87 33.64 -8.98
CA TRP A 485 8.52 34.95 -8.47
C TRP A 485 9.33 36.07 -9.16
N LEU A 486 8.64 37.13 -9.57
CA LEU A 486 9.26 38.38 -9.98
C LEU A 486 9.59 39.18 -8.72
N PRO A 487 10.81 39.67 -8.45
CA PRO A 487 11.08 40.50 -7.26
C PRO A 487 10.17 41.73 -7.12
N ILE A 488 9.87 42.16 -5.89
CA ILE A 488 9.22 43.46 -5.65
C ILE A 488 10.26 44.55 -5.92
N ASP A 489 10.14 45.19 -7.08
CA ASP A 489 11.08 46.12 -7.73
C ASP A 489 12.47 45.54 -8.06
N GLN A 490 12.65 45.16 -9.33
CA GLN A 490 13.92 44.65 -9.88
C GLN A 490 14.86 45.74 -10.45
N THR A 491 14.33 46.94 -10.71
CA THR A 491 15.04 48.02 -11.42
C THR A 491 15.40 49.20 -10.51
N GLY A 492 14.83 49.27 -9.31
CA GLY A 492 14.99 50.39 -8.39
C GLY A 492 14.13 51.61 -8.74
N SER A 493 13.12 51.46 -9.62
CA SER A 493 12.24 52.56 -10.06
C SER A 493 10.90 52.62 -9.32
N ASN A 494 10.50 51.55 -8.64
CA ASN A 494 9.23 51.46 -7.90
C ASN A 494 9.43 50.83 -6.53
N ARG A 495 10.39 51.39 -5.79
CA ARG A 495 11.00 50.78 -4.60
C ARG A 495 9.97 50.58 -3.51
N PHE A 496 10.03 49.42 -2.85
CA PHE A 496 9.27 49.20 -1.62
C PHE A 496 9.77 50.13 -0.52
N SER A 497 8.99 51.13 -0.13
CA SER A 497 9.34 52.13 0.89
C SER A 497 8.41 52.11 2.11
N GLY A 498 7.42 51.22 2.12
CA GLY A 498 6.44 51.06 3.19
C GLY A 498 6.89 50.11 4.31
N GLY A 499 5.93 49.65 5.09
CA GLY A 499 6.15 48.66 6.16
C GLY A 499 5.61 47.28 5.77
N PHE A 500 6.34 46.22 6.10
CA PHE A 500 5.90 44.83 5.91
C PHE A 500 6.11 44.05 7.20
N ASP A 501 5.00 43.63 7.81
CA ASP A 501 4.96 42.82 9.03
C ASP A 501 4.51 41.40 8.71
N GLY A 502 5.41 40.42 8.83
CA GLY A 502 5.05 39.01 8.61
C GLY A 502 4.16 38.42 9.71
N ASN A 503 3.97 39.13 10.83
CA ASN A 503 2.94 38.84 11.85
C ASN A 503 2.93 37.39 12.38
N GLY A 504 4.07 36.70 12.36
CA GLY A 504 4.21 35.31 12.79
C GLY A 504 3.75 34.26 11.76
N PHE A 505 3.37 34.67 10.56
CA PHE A 505 3.07 33.77 9.44
C PHE A 505 4.31 33.50 8.57
N ILE A 506 4.28 32.37 7.88
CA ILE A 506 5.37 31.87 7.05
C ILE A 506 5.05 32.11 5.57
N ILE A 507 6.07 32.51 4.81
CA ILE A 507 6.07 32.45 3.34
C ILE A 507 6.98 31.28 2.94
N ASN A 508 6.38 30.20 2.46
CA ASN A 508 7.06 28.97 2.08
C ASN A 508 7.32 28.91 0.56
N GLY A 509 8.42 28.28 0.15
CA GLY A 509 8.61 27.82 -1.22
C GLY A 509 8.94 28.92 -2.25
N LEU A 510 9.37 30.11 -1.81
CA LEU A 510 9.72 31.20 -2.71
C LEU A 510 10.82 30.79 -3.71
N THR A 511 10.47 30.72 -4.99
CA THR A 511 11.38 30.35 -6.08
C THR A 511 11.65 31.51 -7.02
N ILE A 512 12.91 31.85 -7.27
CA ILE A 512 13.36 32.85 -8.25
C ILE A 512 14.50 32.25 -9.09
N LYS A 513 14.32 32.09 -10.40
CA LYS A 513 15.31 31.48 -11.32
C LYS A 513 15.78 32.46 -12.39
N ARG A 514 16.54 33.46 -11.98
CA ARG A 514 16.96 34.60 -12.83
C ARG A 514 18.49 34.82 -12.80
N PRO A 515 19.31 33.84 -13.23
CA PRO A 515 20.77 33.87 -13.08
C PRO A 515 21.45 35.07 -13.76
N ASP A 516 20.82 35.68 -14.76
CA ASP A 516 21.35 36.83 -15.49
C ASP A 516 20.83 38.19 -15.00
N SER A 517 19.93 38.22 -14.02
CA SER A 517 19.27 39.45 -13.54
C SER A 517 19.81 39.89 -12.19
N ASP A 518 19.99 41.20 -12.03
CA ASP A 518 20.33 41.80 -10.73
C ASP A 518 19.07 41.94 -9.84
N HIS A 519 19.27 42.08 -8.53
CA HIS A 519 18.22 42.33 -7.53
C HIS A 519 17.21 41.18 -7.32
N SER A 520 17.70 39.94 -7.28
CA SER A 520 16.88 38.75 -6.98
C SER A 520 16.71 38.51 -5.47
N ALA A 521 15.52 38.82 -4.96
CA ALA A 521 15.01 38.55 -3.61
C ALA A 521 13.47 38.71 -3.59
N LEU A 522 12.80 38.43 -2.47
CA LEU A 522 11.39 38.83 -2.29
C LEU A 522 11.21 40.33 -2.57
N PHE A 523 12.02 41.16 -1.92
CA PHE A 523 12.15 42.60 -2.19
C PHE A 523 13.47 42.88 -2.91
N GLY A 524 13.39 43.20 -4.21
CA GLY A 524 14.58 43.49 -5.02
C GLY A 524 15.25 44.79 -4.60
N TYR A 525 14.49 45.89 -4.55
CA TYR A 525 15.03 47.19 -4.14
C TYR A 525 14.09 47.88 -3.15
N THR A 526 14.63 48.21 -1.98
CA THR A 526 13.89 48.96 -0.95
C THR A 526 14.23 50.45 -0.97
N GLY A 527 13.21 51.28 -0.77
CA GLY A 527 13.28 52.74 -0.68
C GLY A 527 13.69 53.21 0.71
N ASN A 528 13.81 54.53 0.89
CA ASN A 528 14.48 55.06 2.06
C ASN A 528 13.82 54.67 3.40
N GLU A 529 12.50 54.52 3.49
CA GLU A 529 11.80 54.35 4.76
C GLU A 529 11.31 52.91 5.00
N ALA A 530 11.78 51.94 4.21
CA ALA A 530 11.28 50.57 4.25
C ALA A 530 11.51 49.90 5.62
N THR A 531 10.44 49.46 6.28
CA THR A 531 10.53 48.73 7.55
C THR A 531 10.01 47.31 7.38
N ILE A 532 10.88 46.31 7.51
CA ILE A 532 10.53 44.90 7.31
C ILE A 532 10.74 44.17 8.64
N LYS A 533 9.69 43.52 9.15
CA LYS A 533 9.78 42.79 10.41
C LYS A 533 8.94 41.51 10.45
N ASN A 534 9.31 40.59 11.34
CA ASN A 534 8.57 39.35 11.60
C ASN A 534 8.41 38.46 10.36
N VAL A 535 9.33 38.53 9.39
CA VAL A 535 9.20 37.79 8.13
C VAL A 535 9.94 36.47 8.21
N ALA A 536 9.20 35.38 8.05
CA ALA A 536 9.71 34.02 7.94
C ALA A 536 9.67 33.55 6.48
N LEU A 537 10.86 33.41 5.86
CA LEU A 537 10.98 32.79 4.54
C LEU A 537 11.51 31.37 4.68
N GLU A 538 10.70 30.38 4.31
CA GLU A 538 11.08 28.97 4.40
C GLU A 538 11.24 28.33 3.02
N ASN A 539 12.22 27.44 2.91
CA ASN A 539 12.47 26.63 1.71
C ASN A 539 12.65 27.46 0.42
N VAL A 540 13.40 28.57 0.51
CA VAL A 540 13.63 29.43 -0.66
C VAL A 540 14.61 28.77 -1.65
N TYR A 541 14.36 28.95 -2.95
CA TYR A 541 15.34 28.69 -4.01
C TYR A 541 15.52 29.95 -4.84
N ILE A 542 16.65 30.66 -4.66
CA ILE A 542 16.90 31.92 -5.34
C ILE A 542 18.19 31.84 -6.12
N GLU A 543 18.09 32.16 -7.40
CA GLU A 543 19.20 32.22 -8.35
C GLU A 543 19.16 33.57 -9.07
N GLY A 544 20.20 34.38 -8.88
CA GLY A 544 20.34 35.74 -9.39
C GLY A 544 21.73 36.03 -9.93
N LYS A 545 21.98 37.28 -10.35
CA LYS A 545 23.31 37.77 -10.77
C LYS A 545 23.97 38.62 -9.68
N ASN A 546 23.72 39.93 -9.62
CA ASN A 546 24.24 40.79 -8.56
C ASN A 546 23.15 41.17 -7.57
N TYR A 547 23.52 41.45 -6.32
CA TYR A 547 22.58 41.82 -5.24
C TYR A 547 21.54 40.71 -5.04
N THR A 548 21.96 39.54 -4.61
CA THR A 548 21.08 38.38 -4.44
C THR A 548 20.93 38.05 -2.97
N GLY A 549 19.69 37.94 -2.49
CA GLY A 549 19.38 37.51 -1.14
C GLY A 549 17.99 36.92 -1.02
N ALA A 550 17.64 36.34 0.13
CA ALA A 550 16.30 35.80 0.32
C ALA A 550 15.24 36.87 0.48
N LEU A 551 15.45 37.77 1.45
CA LEU A 551 14.45 38.75 1.85
C LEU A 551 14.63 40.07 1.10
N VAL A 552 15.86 40.62 1.11
CA VAL A 552 16.15 41.91 0.46
C VAL A 552 17.43 41.85 -0.36
N SER A 553 17.35 42.27 -1.63
CA SER A 553 18.53 42.37 -2.48
C SER A 553 19.37 43.61 -2.20
N TYR A 554 18.75 44.80 -2.21
CA TYR A 554 19.43 46.07 -1.92
C TYR A 554 18.62 46.97 -0.97
N MET A 555 19.28 47.47 0.10
CA MET A 555 18.66 48.37 1.09
C MET A 555 19.48 49.62 1.42
N SER A 556 18.84 50.79 1.29
CA SER A 556 19.40 52.13 1.54
C SER A 556 18.42 53.06 2.29
N GLY A 557 18.88 54.23 2.77
CA GLY A 557 18.03 55.26 3.40
C GLY A 557 17.98 55.25 4.93
N SER A 558 16.82 55.12 5.56
CA SER A 558 16.58 55.13 7.02
C SER A 558 15.75 53.94 7.54
N GLY A 559 15.42 52.96 6.69
CA GLY A 559 14.66 51.75 7.05
C GLY A 559 15.41 50.72 7.91
N SER A 560 14.79 49.56 8.17
CA SER A 560 15.37 48.46 8.98
C SER A 560 14.81 47.07 8.64
N ILE A 561 15.56 46.00 8.98
CA ILE A 561 15.09 44.60 9.02
C ILE A 561 15.15 44.11 10.47
N LYS A 562 14.06 43.51 10.98
CA LYS A 562 14.01 43.04 12.38
C LYS A 562 13.21 41.74 12.55
N THR A 563 13.67 40.80 13.40
CA THR A 563 12.89 39.61 13.74
C THR A 563 12.51 38.81 12.48
N SER A 564 13.46 38.64 11.56
CA SER A 564 13.20 37.99 10.27
C SER A 564 14.24 36.91 9.98
N TYR A 565 13.84 35.88 9.23
CA TYR A 565 14.76 34.82 8.84
C TYR A 565 14.49 34.24 7.45
N ALA A 566 15.50 33.52 6.97
CA ALA A 566 15.40 32.72 5.76
C ALA A 566 16.03 31.32 5.94
N THR A 567 15.43 30.31 5.31
CA THR A 567 16.01 28.96 5.11
C THR A 567 15.98 28.59 3.62
N GLY A 568 16.91 27.74 3.17
CA GLY A 568 16.95 27.26 1.78
C GLY A 568 18.28 27.53 1.07
N THR A 569 18.23 27.91 -0.21
CA THR A 569 19.40 28.10 -1.07
C THR A 569 19.37 29.43 -1.81
N VAL A 570 20.50 30.15 -1.81
CA VAL A 570 20.71 31.39 -2.56
C VAL A 570 21.99 31.29 -3.40
N LYS A 571 21.88 31.55 -4.71
CA LYS A 571 22.97 31.51 -5.68
C LYS A 571 23.07 32.84 -6.43
N GLY A 572 24.28 33.37 -6.57
CA GLY A 572 24.52 34.53 -7.43
C GLY A 572 25.97 34.75 -7.82
N ALA A 573 26.29 35.91 -8.40
CA ALA A 573 27.63 36.29 -8.81
C ALA A 573 28.30 37.25 -7.80
N ARG A 574 27.68 38.40 -7.48
CA ARG A 574 28.27 39.41 -6.58
C ARG A 574 27.26 39.97 -5.57
N TYR A 575 27.71 40.25 -4.35
CA TYR A 575 26.87 40.72 -3.25
C TYR A 575 25.76 39.71 -2.95
N VAL A 576 26.17 38.52 -2.52
CA VAL A 576 25.29 37.38 -2.31
C VAL A 576 25.22 37.08 -0.82
N GLY A 577 24.02 37.10 -0.24
CA GLY A 577 23.83 36.79 1.17
C GLY A 577 22.58 35.97 1.45
N GLY A 578 22.57 35.23 2.56
CA GLY A 578 21.43 34.37 2.90
C GLY A 578 20.15 35.16 3.18
N LEU A 579 20.24 36.27 3.91
CA LEU A 579 19.10 37.15 4.19
C LEU A 579 19.06 38.35 3.22
N GLY A 580 20.21 38.91 2.87
CA GLY A 580 20.26 39.98 1.89
C GLY A 580 21.57 40.20 1.13
N GLY A 581 21.48 40.86 -0.02
CA GLY A 581 22.62 41.09 -0.91
C GLY A 581 23.54 42.22 -0.43
N GLN A 582 23.09 43.47 -0.58
CA GLN A 582 23.76 44.66 -0.05
C GLN A 582 22.83 45.43 0.89
N ILE A 583 23.25 45.60 2.14
CA ILE A 583 22.47 46.29 3.17
C ILE A 583 23.32 47.38 3.83
N SER A 584 22.79 48.61 3.87
CA SER A 584 23.43 49.76 4.54
C SER A 584 22.67 50.23 5.79
N ARG A 585 21.69 49.44 6.24
CA ARG A 585 20.72 49.79 7.29
C ARG A 585 20.77 48.79 8.46
N PRO A 586 20.17 49.13 9.62
CA PRO A 586 20.13 48.24 10.77
C PRO A 586 19.44 46.90 10.44
N VAL A 587 20.07 45.81 10.88
CA VAL A 587 19.50 44.45 10.87
C VAL A 587 19.60 43.91 12.28
N SER A 588 18.48 43.59 12.92
CA SER A 588 18.46 43.12 14.31
C SER A 588 17.64 41.86 14.50
N ASP A 589 18.03 41.03 15.46
CA ASP A 589 17.26 39.87 15.90
C ASP A 589 16.86 38.96 14.71
N SER A 590 17.80 38.62 13.83
CA SER A 590 17.49 38.01 12.53
C SER A 590 18.54 36.97 12.13
N PHE A 591 18.16 35.97 11.34
CA PHE A 591 19.09 34.90 10.98
C PHE A 591 18.94 34.34 9.57
N ALA A 592 19.97 33.63 9.10
CA ALA A 592 19.94 32.89 7.85
C ALA A 592 20.49 31.47 8.02
N ARG A 593 19.63 30.46 7.84
CA ARG A 593 20.03 29.06 7.69
C ARG A 593 20.01 28.68 6.20
N VAL A 594 20.74 29.44 5.40
CA VAL A 594 20.70 29.40 3.93
C VAL A 594 22.04 28.98 3.37
N ASN A 595 22.04 28.03 2.45
CA ASN A 595 23.24 27.70 1.67
C ASN A 595 23.47 28.79 0.62
N VAL A 596 24.59 29.50 0.74
CA VAL A 596 24.94 30.65 -0.10
C VAL A 596 26.08 30.29 -1.04
N THR A 597 25.89 30.47 -2.35
CA THR A 597 26.93 30.29 -3.36
C THR A 597 27.08 31.56 -4.19
N GLY A 598 28.31 32.08 -4.32
CA GLY A 598 28.60 33.12 -5.30
C GLY A 598 30.07 33.35 -5.61
N ASN A 599 30.41 34.40 -6.36
CA ASN A 599 31.81 34.63 -6.78
C ASN A 599 32.53 35.64 -5.88
N ASN A 600 31.94 36.81 -5.64
CA ASN A 600 32.57 37.92 -4.91
C ASN A 600 31.61 38.58 -3.90
N ASP A 601 32.13 38.96 -2.73
CA ASP A 601 31.36 39.59 -1.64
C ASP A 601 30.20 38.67 -1.20
N VAL A 602 30.54 37.50 -0.65
CA VAL A 602 29.62 36.40 -0.32
C VAL A 602 29.58 36.20 1.20
N GLY A 603 28.41 36.37 1.81
CA GLY A 603 28.22 36.22 3.26
C GLY A 603 27.10 35.26 3.62
N GLY A 604 27.20 34.54 4.74
CA GLY A 604 26.11 33.66 5.18
C GLY A 604 24.81 34.41 5.51
N LEU A 605 24.90 35.64 6.04
CA LEU A 605 23.75 36.53 6.27
C LEU A 605 23.67 37.63 5.21
N ILE A 606 24.76 38.39 4.99
CA ILE A 606 24.79 39.53 4.07
C ILE A 606 26.06 39.54 3.22
N GLY A 607 25.94 39.76 1.91
CA GLY A 607 27.08 39.86 0.99
C GLY A 607 27.96 41.08 1.26
N LEU A 608 27.42 42.29 1.09
CA LEU A 608 28.10 43.56 1.40
C LEU A 608 27.33 44.36 2.45
N TYR A 609 28.04 44.78 3.50
CA TYR A 609 27.43 45.45 4.64
C TYR A 609 28.09 46.78 4.98
N SER A 610 27.27 47.78 5.32
CA SER A 610 27.73 49.11 5.78
C SER A 610 26.80 49.75 6.83
N GLY A 611 25.96 48.94 7.48
CA GLY A 611 25.02 49.35 8.54
C GLY A 611 25.41 48.85 9.93
N SER A 612 24.42 48.67 10.82
CA SER A 612 24.57 48.05 12.15
C SER A 612 23.82 46.71 12.28
N ALA A 613 24.52 45.59 12.46
CA ALA A 613 23.93 44.28 12.66
C ALA A 613 24.05 43.88 14.13
N THR A 614 22.93 43.50 14.77
CA THR A 614 22.90 43.16 16.20
C THR A 614 22.02 41.95 16.47
N ASN A 615 22.49 41.01 17.30
CA ASN A 615 21.75 39.78 17.61
C ASN A 615 21.37 39.01 16.35
N THR A 616 22.35 38.72 15.50
CA THR A 616 22.11 38.00 14.24
C THR A 616 23.00 36.79 14.08
N TYR A 617 22.56 35.82 13.28
CA TYR A 617 23.44 34.69 12.99
C TYR A 617 23.24 34.03 11.62
N SER A 618 24.25 33.25 11.20
CA SER A 618 24.18 32.40 10.01
C SER A 618 24.75 30.99 10.26
N THR A 619 24.14 29.98 9.63
CA THR A 619 24.57 28.56 9.78
C THR A 619 24.61 27.76 8.48
N GLY A 620 24.15 28.32 7.36
CA GLY A 620 24.22 27.61 6.09
C GLY A 620 25.62 27.63 5.47
N LYS A 621 25.89 26.68 4.57
CA LYS A 621 27.18 26.57 3.86
C LYS A 621 27.42 27.80 3.00
N VAL A 622 28.62 28.38 3.07
CA VAL A 622 29.00 29.56 2.28
C VAL A 622 30.14 29.21 1.32
N THR A 623 29.92 29.38 0.02
CA THR A 623 30.91 29.08 -1.03
C THR A 623 31.15 30.29 -1.92
N GLY A 624 32.41 30.69 -2.09
CA GLY A 624 32.78 31.67 -3.10
C GLY A 624 34.27 31.86 -3.33
N SER A 625 34.64 32.83 -4.18
CA SER A 625 36.00 32.98 -4.72
C SER A 625 36.76 34.21 -4.21
N ALA A 626 36.06 35.26 -3.75
CA ALA A 626 36.65 36.50 -3.22
C ALA A 626 35.73 37.13 -2.16
N ASN A 627 36.30 37.67 -1.08
CA ASN A 627 35.57 38.27 0.05
C ASN A 627 34.44 37.36 0.55
N VAL A 628 34.81 36.19 1.06
CA VAL A 628 33.87 35.18 1.55
C VAL A 628 33.91 35.19 3.08
N GLY A 629 32.75 35.34 3.71
CA GLY A 629 32.65 35.36 5.16
C GLY A 629 31.49 34.54 5.69
N GLY A 630 31.68 33.94 6.86
CA GLY A 630 30.65 33.13 7.49
C GLY A 630 29.36 33.89 7.79
N LEU A 631 29.43 35.16 8.19
CA LEU A 631 28.28 36.05 8.44
C LEU A 631 28.16 37.15 7.39
N ILE A 632 29.18 38.00 7.29
CA ILE A 632 29.31 39.12 6.36
C ILE A 632 30.46 38.85 5.39
N GLY A 633 30.20 39.01 4.08
CA GLY A 633 31.24 38.86 3.05
C GLY A 633 32.23 40.03 3.02
N ASN A 634 31.73 41.26 3.00
CA ASN A 634 32.51 42.50 2.98
C ASN A 634 31.84 43.58 3.85
N ASP A 635 32.60 44.30 4.68
CA ASP A 635 32.13 45.32 5.64
C ASP A 635 32.34 46.78 5.16
N ASN A 636 32.69 46.96 3.89
CA ASN A 636 32.97 48.23 3.25
C ASN A 636 34.07 49.05 3.95
N ASN A 637 35.23 48.43 4.21
CA ASN A 637 36.38 49.02 4.89
C ASN A 637 36.10 49.38 6.37
N GLY A 638 35.40 48.51 7.10
CA GLY A 638 35.12 48.72 8.53
C GLY A 638 34.08 49.80 8.84
N VAL A 639 33.25 50.17 7.86
CA VAL A 639 32.14 51.12 8.08
C VAL A 639 30.96 50.43 8.77
N GLY A 640 30.76 49.13 8.50
CA GLY A 640 29.74 48.34 9.17
C GLY A 640 30.09 48.03 10.64
N VAL A 641 29.09 48.06 11.51
CA VAL A 641 29.22 47.66 12.92
C VAL A 641 28.44 46.36 13.13
N VAL A 642 29.10 45.32 13.61
CA VAL A 642 28.48 44.03 13.92
C VAL A 642 28.70 43.72 15.39
N THR A 643 27.64 43.47 16.15
CA THR A 643 27.69 43.33 17.61
C THR A 643 26.80 42.18 18.05
N ASP A 644 27.26 41.33 18.96
CA ASP A 644 26.50 40.18 19.47
C ASP A 644 25.92 39.29 18.35
N SER A 645 26.68 39.12 17.27
CA SER A 645 26.28 38.34 16.10
C SER A 645 27.33 37.30 15.75
N TYR A 646 26.86 36.16 15.24
CA TYR A 646 27.66 34.94 15.18
C TYR A 646 27.51 34.19 13.85
N TRP A 647 28.52 33.43 13.46
CA TRP A 647 28.34 32.40 12.43
C TRP A 647 28.88 31.06 12.91
N ASP A 648 28.29 30.00 12.38
CA ASP A 648 28.79 28.65 12.58
C ASP A 648 29.98 28.36 11.67
N ILE A 649 31.17 28.18 12.25
CA ILE A 649 32.41 27.89 11.54
C ILE A 649 32.33 26.55 10.80
N ASP A 650 31.76 25.52 11.45
CA ASP A 650 31.74 24.15 10.94
C ASP A 650 30.71 24.02 9.82
N ALA A 651 29.50 24.55 10.03
CA ALA A 651 28.41 24.46 9.06
C ALA A 651 28.63 25.38 7.85
N SER A 652 29.15 26.60 8.06
CA SER A 652 29.45 27.52 6.95
C SER A 652 30.65 27.09 6.11
N GLY A 653 31.59 26.36 6.71
CA GLY A 653 32.90 26.06 6.13
C GLY A 653 33.85 27.28 6.12
N GLN A 654 33.52 28.37 6.81
CA GLN A 654 34.30 29.61 6.83
C GLN A 654 34.90 29.89 8.22
N THR A 655 36.22 30.04 8.28
CA THR A 655 36.94 30.38 9.52
C THR A 655 37.00 31.89 9.80
N VAL A 656 36.61 32.72 8.83
CA VAL A 656 36.67 34.18 8.90
C VAL A 656 35.37 34.82 8.40
N SER A 657 35.13 36.06 8.79
CA SER A 657 34.07 36.92 8.26
C SER A 657 34.48 38.38 8.44
N ALA A 658 33.94 39.28 7.61
CA ALA A 658 34.21 40.72 7.73
C ALA A 658 33.62 41.34 9.02
N GLY A 659 32.68 40.66 9.68
CA GLY A 659 32.16 41.07 10.99
C GLY A 659 31.45 39.93 11.71
N GLY A 660 31.25 40.10 13.03
CA GLY A 660 30.68 39.08 13.92
C GLY A 660 31.73 38.20 14.58
N ILE A 661 31.29 37.15 15.27
CA ILE A 661 32.16 36.22 16.00
C ILE A 661 31.89 34.78 15.55
N GLY A 662 32.91 34.10 15.04
CA GLY A 662 32.81 32.69 14.66
C GLY A 662 32.75 31.78 15.89
N LYS A 663 31.86 30.79 15.84
CA LYS A 663 31.67 29.77 16.87
C LYS A 663 31.53 28.40 16.20
N THR A 664 31.94 27.34 16.89
CA THR A 664 31.70 25.97 16.39
C THR A 664 30.21 25.64 16.47
N THR A 665 29.74 24.62 15.74
CA THR A 665 28.34 24.16 15.82
C THR A 665 27.94 23.86 17.26
N ALA A 666 28.80 23.17 18.00
CA ALA A 666 28.55 22.86 19.41
C ALA A 666 28.36 24.13 20.26
N GLN A 667 29.16 25.17 20.04
CA GLN A 667 29.02 26.44 20.77
C GLN A 667 27.78 27.23 20.35
N MET A 668 27.45 27.22 19.06
CA MET A 668 26.27 27.88 18.51
C MET A 668 24.94 27.27 18.99
N LYS A 669 24.96 26.07 19.57
CA LYS A 669 23.79 25.42 20.17
C LYS A 669 23.70 25.61 21.69
N GLN A 670 24.42 26.58 22.24
CA GLN A 670 24.41 26.86 23.69
C GLN A 670 23.91 28.29 23.93
N GLU A 671 22.88 28.46 24.75
CA GLU A 671 22.30 29.76 25.15
C GLU A 671 23.40 30.69 25.69
N ALA A 672 24.36 30.14 26.45
CA ALA A 672 25.49 30.88 27.01
C ALA A 672 26.37 31.59 25.96
N THR A 673 26.34 31.16 24.70
CA THR A 673 27.01 31.86 23.59
C THR A 673 26.38 33.21 23.30
N TYR A 674 25.10 33.38 23.60
CA TYR A 674 24.24 34.49 23.22
C TYR A 674 23.89 35.38 24.43
N ALA A 675 24.85 35.66 25.30
CA ALA A 675 24.64 36.30 26.60
C ALA A 675 23.86 37.64 26.59
N ASN A 676 23.85 38.36 25.46
CA ASN A 676 23.16 39.65 25.30
C ASN A 676 21.82 39.55 24.53
N TRP A 677 21.34 38.34 24.24
CA TRP A 677 20.09 38.12 23.51
C TRP A 677 18.90 37.99 24.47
N ASP A 678 17.71 38.36 24.01
CA ASP A 678 16.48 38.26 24.79
C ASP A 678 15.76 36.92 24.54
N PHE A 679 16.08 35.91 25.35
CA PHE A 679 15.41 34.61 25.35
C PHE A 679 14.05 34.58 26.09
N ASN A 680 13.61 35.71 26.66
CA ASN A 680 12.29 35.77 27.30
C ASN A 680 11.18 36.04 26.27
N PHE A 681 11.48 36.82 25.23
CA PHE A 681 10.46 37.32 24.30
C PHE A 681 10.83 37.23 22.83
N ILE A 682 12.12 37.25 22.47
CA ILE A 682 12.54 37.33 21.06
C ILE A 682 13.11 36.02 20.58
N TRP A 683 13.90 35.34 21.41
CA TRP A 683 14.60 34.12 21.04
C TRP A 683 14.13 32.94 21.90
N GLN A 684 14.28 31.73 21.36
CA GLN A 684 14.16 30.46 22.06
C GLN A 684 15.28 29.54 21.55
N ILE A 685 15.74 28.60 22.36
CA ILE A 685 16.76 27.64 21.96
C ILE A 685 16.46 26.29 22.61
N ASP A 686 16.61 25.20 21.84
CA ASP A 686 16.66 23.85 22.40
C ASP A 686 18.13 23.55 22.74
N GLU A 687 18.48 23.77 24.01
CA GLU A 687 19.86 23.79 24.50
C GLU A 687 20.62 22.50 24.14
N GLY A 688 21.71 22.62 23.39
CA GLY A 688 22.53 21.50 22.91
C GLY A 688 22.04 20.85 21.62
N GLU A 689 20.78 21.05 21.24
CA GLU A 689 20.13 20.33 20.14
C GLU A 689 20.04 21.15 18.85
N ASP A 690 19.62 22.41 18.94
CA ASP A 690 19.47 23.31 17.79
C ASP A 690 19.95 24.75 18.07
N TYR A 691 20.13 25.54 17.00
CA TYR A 691 20.50 26.96 17.10
C TYR A 691 19.32 27.79 17.63
N PRO A 692 19.56 29.02 18.15
CA PRO A 692 18.48 29.92 18.54
C PRO A 692 17.49 30.19 17.40
N LEU A 693 16.22 30.35 17.74
CA LEU A 693 15.12 30.66 16.83
C LEU A 693 14.27 31.78 17.41
N LEU A 694 13.46 32.42 16.59
CA LEU A 694 12.60 33.49 17.09
C LEU A 694 11.47 32.91 17.94
N SER A 695 11.16 33.51 19.08
CA SER A 695 10.07 33.07 19.96
C SER A 695 8.74 33.16 19.20
N GLY A 696 7.97 32.06 19.17
CA GLY A 696 6.78 31.93 18.33
C GLY A 696 7.03 31.48 16.89
N SER A 697 8.29 31.41 16.43
CA SER A 697 8.63 30.53 15.30
C SER A 697 8.69 29.09 15.83
N VAL A 698 8.10 28.13 15.12
CA VAL A 698 8.23 26.71 15.50
C VAL A 698 9.71 26.33 15.30
N PRO A 699 10.35 25.58 16.21
CA PRO A 699 11.62 24.93 15.88
C PRO A 699 11.54 24.24 14.52
N PRO A 700 12.53 24.29 13.61
CA PRO A 700 12.66 23.25 12.61
C PRO A 700 13.25 22.03 13.31
N ALA A 701 12.57 21.57 14.34
CA ALA A 701 12.49 20.17 14.61
C ALA A 701 11.11 19.84 14.05
N SER A 702 11.10 18.99 13.04
CA SER A 702 9.92 18.80 12.23
C SER A 702 8.74 18.37 13.10
N SER A 703 7.56 18.84 12.73
CA SER A 703 6.30 18.27 13.21
C SER A 703 6.01 16.91 12.56
N ASN A 704 6.92 16.40 11.72
CA ASN A 704 6.79 15.10 11.09
C ASN A 704 7.00 13.97 12.11
N ALA A 705 5.92 13.65 12.82
CA ALA A 705 5.79 12.44 13.62
C ALA A 705 5.52 11.20 12.75
N ASN A 706 5.71 11.24 11.44
CA ASN A 706 5.41 10.08 10.62
C ASN A 706 6.53 9.04 10.62
N LEU A 707 6.15 7.80 10.34
CA LEU A 707 7.07 6.69 10.09
C LEU A 707 7.39 6.59 8.60
N ASN A 708 8.64 6.26 8.27
CA ASN A 708 9.06 5.88 6.92
C ASN A 708 8.75 4.41 6.65
N ASP A 709 8.73 3.62 7.71
CA ASP A 709 8.44 2.20 7.65
C ASP A 709 7.93 1.69 9.00
N ILE A 710 7.08 0.66 8.94
CA ILE A 710 6.79 -0.21 10.07
C ILE A 710 7.04 -1.63 9.58
N GLN A 711 7.90 -2.34 10.29
CA GLN A 711 8.28 -3.71 9.98
C GLN A 711 7.78 -4.66 11.06
N ILE A 712 7.36 -5.85 10.64
CA ILE A 712 7.04 -6.96 11.53
C ILE A 712 8.05 -8.07 11.22
N ASN A 713 8.81 -8.46 12.24
CA ASN A 713 9.85 -9.49 12.13
C ASN A 713 10.88 -9.22 11.02
N GLY A 714 11.15 -7.93 10.74
CA GLY A 714 12.09 -7.47 9.72
C GLY A 714 11.50 -7.23 8.33
N ASP A 715 10.21 -7.55 8.10
CA ASP A 715 9.52 -7.30 6.84
C ASP A 715 8.59 -6.08 6.94
N THR A 716 8.73 -5.14 6.00
CA THR A 716 7.82 -3.98 5.86
C THR A 716 6.36 -4.42 5.72
N ILE A 717 5.47 -3.79 6.49
CA ILE A 717 4.03 -4.01 6.37
C ILE A 717 3.57 -3.62 4.96
N ARG A 718 2.87 -4.54 4.30
CA ARG A 718 2.39 -4.35 2.94
C ARG A 718 1.38 -3.20 2.87
N GLY A 719 1.64 -2.22 1.99
CA GLY A 719 0.79 -1.03 1.88
C GLY A 719 1.04 0.00 2.98
N PHE A 720 2.18 -0.08 3.68
CA PHE A 720 2.63 0.97 4.58
C PHE A 720 2.65 2.33 3.87
N SER A 721 2.03 3.31 4.50
CA SER A 721 2.07 4.71 4.10
C SER A 721 2.18 5.58 5.34
N PRO A 722 3.02 6.63 5.33
CA PRO A 722 3.14 7.58 6.43
C PRO A 722 1.80 8.12 6.94
N GLY A 723 0.79 8.26 6.06
CA GLY A 723 -0.54 8.77 6.39
C GLY A 723 -1.58 7.72 6.84
N THR A 724 -1.23 6.43 6.84
CA THR A 724 -2.11 5.36 7.33
C THR A 724 -1.76 5.06 8.78
N HIS A 725 -2.70 5.32 9.69
CA HIS A 725 -2.47 5.26 11.14
C HIS A 725 -3.05 4.00 11.80
N MET A 726 -3.70 3.13 11.04
CA MET A 726 -4.19 1.85 11.54
C MET A 726 -3.95 0.76 10.49
N TYR A 727 -3.34 -0.34 10.90
CA TYR A 727 -3.08 -1.49 10.07
C TYR A 727 -3.73 -2.71 10.71
N ASN A 728 -4.58 -3.40 9.97
CA ASN A 728 -5.10 -4.71 10.34
C ASN A 728 -4.35 -5.74 9.50
N ILE A 729 -3.66 -6.67 10.16
CA ILE A 729 -2.73 -7.60 9.52
C ILE A 729 -3.13 -8.98 9.94
N ASP A 730 -3.53 -9.79 8.97
CA ASP A 730 -3.67 -11.22 9.18
C ASP A 730 -2.30 -11.86 9.08
N VAL A 731 -1.90 -12.57 10.13
CA VAL A 731 -0.71 -13.42 10.10
C VAL A 731 -1.14 -14.88 10.19
N PRO A 732 -0.48 -15.78 9.44
CA PRO A 732 -0.78 -17.19 9.55
C PRO A 732 -0.54 -17.67 10.98
N TYR A 733 -1.19 -18.76 11.37
CA TYR A 733 -1.05 -19.35 12.70
C TYR A 733 0.42 -19.57 13.11
N SER A 734 1.33 -19.77 12.15
CA SER A 734 2.77 -19.93 12.38
C SER A 734 3.48 -18.76 13.05
N VAL A 735 2.94 -17.54 12.96
CA VAL A 735 3.56 -16.35 13.55
C VAL A 735 3.10 -16.22 15.01
N SER A 736 3.88 -16.76 15.95
CA SER A 736 3.56 -16.72 17.38
C SER A 736 4.05 -15.48 18.10
N GLU A 737 4.99 -14.75 17.49
CA GLU A 737 5.55 -13.51 18.02
C GLU A 737 5.66 -12.47 16.90
N ALA A 738 5.44 -11.21 17.25
CA ALA A 738 5.66 -10.06 16.40
C ALA A 738 6.62 -9.09 17.08
N HIS A 739 7.81 -8.96 16.49
CA HIS A 739 8.74 -7.88 16.79
C HIS A 739 8.46 -6.73 15.83
N LEU A 740 8.03 -5.60 16.37
CA LEU A 740 7.77 -4.40 15.59
C LEU A 740 8.99 -3.50 15.63
N ASP A 741 9.47 -3.13 14.45
CA ASP A 741 10.41 -2.04 14.26
C ASP A 741 9.68 -0.90 13.56
N ALA A 742 9.78 0.30 14.11
CA ALA A 742 9.17 1.49 13.52
C ALA A 742 10.27 2.49 13.21
N ILE A 743 10.45 2.75 11.92
CA ILE A 743 11.52 3.61 11.42
C ILE A 743 10.92 4.99 11.23
N PRO A 744 11.26 5.98 12.06
CA PRO A 744 10.75 7.33 11.88
C PRO A 744 11.25 7.93 10.56
N MET A 745 10.40 8.74 9.90
CA MET A 745 10.82 9.51 8.73
C MET A 745 11.96 10.47 9.03
N GLU A 746 12.07 10.87 10.30
CA GLU A 746 13.11 11.77 10.76
C GLU A 746 13.92 11.15 11.88
N GLU A 747 15.25 11.26 11.74
CA GLU A 747 16.23 10.73 12.67
C GLU A 747 16.08 11.28 14.10
N LYS A 748 15.48 12.46 14.25
CA LYS A 748 15.26 13.13 15.55
C LYS A 748 13.93 12.78 16.22
N SER A 749 13.02 12.09 15.53
CA SER A 749 11.75 11.67 16.12
C SER A 749 11.98 10.47 17.05
N THR A 750 11.32 10.44 18.19
CA THR A 750 11.39 9.31 19.13
C THR A 750 10.19 8.40 18.94
N VAL A 751 10.42 7.08 19.00
CA VAL A 751 9.38 6.07 18.81
C VAL A 751 9.21 5.26 20.10
N GLU A 752 7.98 5.18 20.59
CA GLU A 752 7.58 4.31 21.70
C GLU A 752 6.59 3.26 21.18
N ILE A 753 6.87 1.98 21.41
CA ILE A 753 5.97 0.88 21.01
C ILE A 753 5.43 0.22 22.27
N THR A 754 4.10 0.11 22.35
CA THR A 754 3.41 -0.55 23.46
C THR A 754 2.50 -1.67 22.92
N GLY A 755 2.42 -2.79 23.65
CA GLY A 755 1.75 -4.02 23.20
C GLY A 755 2.57 -5.27 23.51
N GLY A 756 1.92 -6.43 23.66
CA GLY A 756 2.61 -7.69 23.93
C GLY A 756 3.15 -8.32 22.64
N HIS A 757 4.43 -8.70 22.60
CA HIS A 757 5.06 -9.32 21.42
C HIS A 757 4.56 -10.74 21.13
N VAL A 758 3.99 -11.43 22.12
CA VAL A 758 3.39 -12.78 21.94
C VAL A 758 1.96 -12.64 21.40
N LEU A 759 1.72 -13.23 20.23
CA LEU A 759 0.43 -13.17 19.53
C LEU A 759 -0.49 -14.31 19.95
N LYS A 760 -1.69 -13.96 20.41
CA LYS A 760 -2.77 -14.91 20.72
C LYS A 760 -3.60 -15.18 19.48
N ALA A 761 -3.81 -16.46 19.17
CA ALA A 761 -4.68 -16.88 18.08
C ALA A 761 -6.16 -16.66 18.44
N GLY A 762 -6.96 -16.18 17.49
CA GLY A 762 -8.40 -15.94 17.68
C GLY A 762 -8.76 -14.68 18.48
N GLU A 763 -7.78 -13.83 18.81
CA GLU A 763 -7.95 -12.49 19.39
C GLU A 763 -7.23 -11.46 18.52
N ILE A 764 -7.69 -10.20 18.56
CA ILE A 764 -6.98 -9.09 17.94
C ILE A 764 -5.81 -8.71 18.85
N ASN A 765 -4.58 -8.86 18.36
CA ASN A 765 -3.37 -8.47 19.07
C ASN A 765 -3.01 -7.02 18.68
N THR A 766 -3.21 -6.07 19.58
CA THR A 766 -2.99 -4.65 19.28
C THR A 766 -1.64 -4.16 19.79
N PHE A 767 -0.90 -3.51 18.90
CA PHE A 767 0.28 -2.72 19.20
C PHE A 767 -0.01 -1.25 18.91
N VAL A 768 0.54 -0.37 19.73
CA VAL A 768 0.42 1.08 19.58
C VAL A 768 1.82 1.65 19.50
N ILE A 769 2.14 2.23 18.35
CA ILE A 769 3.39 2.95 18.11
C ILE A 769 3.06 4.43 18.26
N THR A 770 3.70 5.10 19.21
CA THR A 770 3.64 6.55 19.38
C THR A 770 4.95 7.15 18.92
N VAL A 771 4.88 7.95 17.87
CA VAL A 771 6.01 8.73 17.38
C VAL A 771 5.86 10.13 17.90
N THR A 772 6.87 10.64 18.59
CA THR A 772 6.97 12.06 18.93
C THR A 772 7.94 12.68 17.94
N ALA A 773 7.47 13.69 17.20
CA ALA A 773 8.27 14.38 16.21
C ALA A 773 9.47 15.08 16.85
N GLY A 774 10.41 15.53 16.03
CA GLY A 774 11.57 16.28 16.51
C GLY A 774 11.19 17.51 17.34
N ASP A 775 10.03 18.11 17.11
CA ASP A 775 9.50 19.25 17.90
C ASP A 775 9.15 18.91 19.36
N LYS A 776 9.18 17.62 19.75
CA LYS A 776 8.83 17.09 21.08
C LYS A 776 7.39 17.40 21.53
N VAL A 777 6.54 17.88 20.61
CA VAL A 777 5.17 18.32 20.89
C VAL A 777 4.17 17.58 20.00
N THR A 778 4.46 17.46 18.70
CA THR A 778 3.62 16.77 17.75
C THR A 778 3.83 15.27 17.91
N THR A 779 2.76 14.55 18.25
CA THR A 779 2.77 13.10 18.32
C THR A 779 1.85 12.52 17.27
N GLN A 780 2.27 11.44 16.63
CA GLN A 780 1.43 10.63 15.77
C GLN A 780 1.40 9.21 16.30
N THR A 781 0.21 8.63 16.37
CA THR A 781 0.01 7.25 16.80
C THR A 781 -0.33 6.38 15.60
N TYR A 782 0.31 5.21 15.54
CA TYR A 782 0.00 4.13 14.61
C TYR A 782 -0.49 2.92 15.42
N THR A 783 -1.62 2.35 15.02
CA THR A 783 -2.20 1.17 15.66
C THR A 783 -2.03 -0.03 14.75
N ILE A 784 -1.37 -1.08 15.22
CA ILE A 784 -1.19 -2.34 14.47
C ILE A 784 -2.01 -3.42 15.15
N ASN A 785 -3.08 -3.84 14.50
CA ASN A 785 -3.91 -4.96 14.91
C ASN A 785 -3.47 -6.19 14.14
N ILE A 786 -2.82 -7.13 14.82
CA ILE A 786 -2.43 -8.40 14.25
C ILE A 786 -3.47 -9.46 14.60
N ASN A 787 -4.20 -9.92 13.59
CA ASN A 787 -5.10 -11.04 13.70
C ASN A 787 -4.34 -12.31 13.33
N ARG A 788 -3.97 -13.10 14.34
CA ARG A 788 -3.31 -14.39 14.12
C ARG A 788 -4.37 -15.44 13.81
N GLU A 789 -4.27 -16.03 12.63
CA GLU A 789 -5.17 -17.08 12.18
C GLU A 789 -5.23 -18.25 13.17
N ALA A 790 -6.37 -18.95 13.19
CA ALA A 790 -6.51 -20.18 13.96
C ALA A 790 -5.70 -21.31 13.31
N ALA A 791 -5.17 -22.23 14.13
CA ALA A 791 -4.44 -23.40 13.66
C ALA A 791 -5.26 -24.23 12.67
N LEU A 792 -4.71 -24.52 11.49
CA LEU A 792 -5.33 -25.38 10.47
C LEU A 792 -5.38 -26.85 10.94
N MET A 793 -4.28 -27.28 11.56
CA MET A 793 -4.05 -28.57 12.21
C MET A 793 -2.89 -28.40 13.21
N ALA A 794 -2.48 -29.47 13.91
CA ALA A 794 -1.33 -29.40 14.81
C ALA A 794 -0.03 -29.07 14.03
N GLY A 795 0.85 -28.29 14.65
CA GLY A 795 2.00 -27.66 13.99
C GLY A 795 1.64 -26.34 13.28
N SER A 796 2.65 -25.61 12.83
CA SER A 796 2.52 -24.30 12.19
C SER A 796 2.64 -24.33 10.66
N GLY A 797 3.03 -25.47 10.08
CA GLY A 797 3.28 -25.58 8.63
C GLY A 797 4.65 -25.05 8.19
N THR A 798 5.53 -24.70 9.14
CA THR A 798 6.90 -24.25 8.87
C THR A 798 7.86 -25.43 8.73
N GLU A 799 9.07 -25.21 8.24
CA GLU A 799 10.06 -26.30 8.13
C GLU A 799 10.44 -26.91 9.49
N THR A 800 10.54 -26.06 10.53
CA THR A 800 10.90 -26.47 11.89
C THR A 800 9.70 -27.00 12.69
N ASP A 801 8.48 -26.63 12.29
CA ASP A 801 7.23 -27.07 12.93
C ASP A 801 6.16 -27.34 11.84
N PRO A 802 6.30 -28.44 11.09
CA PRO A 802 5.43 -28.77 9.96
C PRO A 802 4.03 -29.15 10.45
N TYR A 803 3.05 -28.98 9.57
CA TYR A 803 1.69 -29.46 9.82
C TYR A 803 1.68 -30.98 9.93
N GLN A 804 1.04 -31.45 11.01
CA GLN A 804 0.98 -32.86 11.39
C GLN A 804 -0.31 -33.50 10.87
N ILE A 805 -0.17 -34.60 10.12
CA ILE A 805 -1.29 -35.31 9.51
C ILE A 805 -1.42 -36.69 10.15
N ASN A 806 -2.56 -36.93 10.78
CA ASN A 806 -2.93 -38.21 11.40
C ASN A 806 -4.14 -38.86 10.71
N THR A 807 -4.92 -38.09 9.96
CA THR A 807 -6.21 -38.52 9.39
C THR A 807 -6.36 -38.20 7.89
N ALA A 808 -7.27 -38.89 7.23
CA ALA A 808 -7.63 -38.62 5.83
C ALA A 808 -8.19 -37.20 5.65
N GLU A 809 -8.92 -36.69 6.64
CA GLU A 809 -9.48 -35.35 6.65
C GLU A 809 -8.38 -34.28 6.76
N GLU A 810 -7.35 -34.50 7.57
CA GLU A 810 -6.19 -33.60 7.65
C GLU A 810 -5.35 -33.61 6.38
N LEU A 811 -5.13 -34.80 5.80
CA LEU A 811 -4.54 -34.92 4.46
C LEU A 811 -5.38 -34.17 3.42
N ASN A 812 -6.71 -34.16 3.59
CA ASN A 812 -7.60 -33.40 2.70
C ASN A 812 -7.39 -31.88 2.84
N LYS A 813 -7.25 -31.38 4.07
CA LYS A 813 -7.05 -29.96 4.42
C LYS A 813 -5.76 -29.35 3.85
N MET A 814 -4.78 -30.15 3.43
CA MET A 814 -3.58 -29.65 2.73
C MET A 814 -3.91 -28.77 1.51
N ARG A 815 -5.10 -28.92 0.93
CA ARG A 815 -5.58 -28.06 -0.16
C ARG A 815 -5.74 -26.60 0.26
N LEU A 816 -5.85 -26.31 1.54
CA LEU A 816 -6.05 -24.97 2.08
C LEU A 816 -4.72 -24.18 2.14
N ASP A 817 -3.59 -24.86 2.36
CA ASP A 817 -2.25 -24.25 2.29
C ASP A 817 -1.27 -25.13 1.51
N LYS A 818 -1.08 -24.81 0.22
CA LYS A 818 -0.23 -25.62 -0.66
C LYS A 818 1.25 -25.24 -0.63
N THR A 819 1.63 -24.33 0.28
CA THR A 819 2.99 -23.80 0.44
C THR A 819 3.68 -24.32 1.69
N ALA A 820 2.92 -24.80 2.67
CA ALA A 820 3.43 -25.31 3.94
C ALA A 820 4.21 -26.63 3.85
N HIS A 821 4.88 -26.96 4.96
CA HIS A 821 5.57 -28.21 5.20
C HIS A 821 4.66 -29.17 5.96
N TYR A 822 4.62 -30.42 5.53
CA TYR A 822 3.72 -31.45 6.04
C TYR A 822 4.49 -32.72 6.41
N ILE A 823 4.10 -33.31 7.54
CA ILE A 823 4.57 -34.63 7.97
C ILE A 823 3.39 -35.56 8.23
N LEU A 824 3.52 -36.81 7.81
CA LEU A 824 2.65 -37.87 8.31
C LEU A 824 3.18 -38.34 9.67
N LEU A 825 2.26 -38.55 10.61
CA LEU A 825 2.53 -39.19 11.90
C LEU A 825 1.95 -40.60 11.98
N GLU A 826 1.01 -40.94 11.10
CA GLU A 826 0.33 -42.22 11.06
C GLU A 826 0.11 -42.67 9.61
N ASP A 827 -0.11 -43.97 9.43
CA ASP A 827 -0.57 -44.52 8.15
C ASP A 827 -2.00 -44.06 7.87
N ILE A 828 -2.29 -43.63 6.64
CA ILE A 828 -3.60 -43.09 6.25
C ILE A 828 -4.34 -44.08 5.35
N ASP A 829 -5.59 -44.41 5.69
CA ASP A 829 -6.46 -45.22 4.83
C ASP A 829 -7.51 -44.36 4.09
N LEU A 830 -7.38 -44.27 2.77
CA LEU A 830 -8.29 -43.57 1.87
C LEU A 830 -9.34 -44.50 1.23
N SER A 831 -9.38 -45.78 1.57
CA SER A 831 -10.29 -46.76 0.92
C SER A 831 -11.77 -46.37 0.99
N ASN A 832 -12.17 -45.64 2.04
CA ASN A 832 -13.53 -45.15 2.24
C ASN A 832 -13.69 -43.64 1.97
N PHE A 833 -12.63 -42.98 1.50
CA PHE A 833 -12.64 -41.55 1.23
C PHE A 833 -13.12 -41.28 -0.21
N SER A 834 -14.13 -40.42 -0.36
CA SER A 834 -14.58 -39.93 -1.66
C SER A 834 -15.09 -38.50 -1.51
N GLU A 835 -14.80 -37.69 -2.51
CA GLU A 835 -15.45 -36.39 -2.68
C GLU A 835 -16.94 -36.56 -2.97
N GLU A 836 -17.72 -35.48 -2.80
CA GLU A 836 -19.17 -35.46 -3.02
C GLU A 836 -19.58 -35.84 -4.45
N ASP A 837 -18.68 -35.65 -5.43
CA ASP A 837 -18.90 -35.99 -6.83
C ASP A 837 -18.82 -37.51 -7.12
N GLY A 838 -18.44 -38.32 -6.12
CA GLY A 838 -18.34 -39.77 -6.23
C GLY A 838 -17.17 -40.27 -7.10
N LYS A 839 -16.26 -39.38 -7.52
CA LYS A 839 -15.09 -39.72 -8.36
C LYS A 839 -13.83 -40.03 -7.54
N GLY A 840 -13.96 -40.22 -6.23
CA GLY A 840 -12.83 -40.46 -5.32
C GLY A 840 -12.03 -39.19 -5.04
N TRP A 841 -10.73 -39.34 -4.77
CA TRP A 841 -9.84 -38.26 -4.38
C TRP A 841 -9.72 -37.15 -5.46
N MET A 842 -9.77 -35.89 -5.03
CA MET A 842 -9.41 -34.75 -5.88
C MET A 842 -7.90 -34.51 -5.79
N PRO A 843 -7.12 -34.54 -6.88
CA PRO A 843 -5.67 -34.33 -6.83
C PRO A 843 -5.26 -33.05 -6.08
N ILE A 844 -4.21 -33.14 -5.26
CA ILE A 844 -3.64 -31.95 -4.59
C ILE A 844 -2.87 -31.15 -5.63
N GLY A 845 -3.46 -30.01 -5.98
CA GLY A 845 -2.91 -29.02 -6.88
C GLY A 845 -3.12 -29.36 -8.36
N VAL A 846 -3.86 -28.50 -9.06
CA VAL A 846 -4.16 -28.61 -10.50
C VAL A 846 -4.17 -27.21 -11.13
N ASP A 847 -3.83 -27.11 -12.42
CA ASP A 847 -3.82 -25.87 -13.21
C ASP A 847 -3.09 -24.68 -12.55
N LYS A 848 -3.84 -23.64 -12.14
CA LYS A 848 -3.32 -22.41 -11.51
C LYS A 848 -3.08 -22.55 -10.00
N SER A 849 -3.53 -23.64 -9.37
CA SER A 849 -3.44 -23.87 -7.93
C SER A 849 -2.40 -24.97 -7.61
N ARG A 850 -1.13 -24.74 -7.88
CA ARG A 850 -0.05 -25.74 -7.78
C ARG A 850 0.40 -25.99 -6.33
N PHE A 851 0.98 -27.16 -6.08
CA PHE A 851 1.66 -27.45 -4.81
C PHE A 851 3.12 -27.00 -4.86
N ILE A 852 3.54 -26.25 -3.85
CA ILE A 852 4.87 -25.62 -3.73
C ILE A 852 5.58 -26.13 -2.46
N GLY A 853 4.82 -26.60 -1.47
CA GLY A 853 5.33 -27.01 -0.16
C GLY A 853 6.07 -28.35 -0.15
N ASN A 854 6.40 -28.81 1.06
CA ASN A 854 7.17 -30.04 1.27
C ASN A 854 6.32 -31.10 1.95
N PHE A 855 6.38 -32.34 1.46
CA PHE A 855 5.67 -33.47 2.05
C PHE A 855 6.64 -34.58 2.44
N ASP A 856 6.77 -34.85 3.74
CA ASP A 856 7.60 -35.93 4.29
C ASP A 856 6.71 -36.98 4.95
N GLY A 857 6.54 -38.12 4.29
CA GLY A 857 5.74 -39.21 4.82
C GLY A 857 6.35 -39.91 6.04
N LYS A 858 7.59 -39.57 6.46
CA LYS A 858 8.29 -40.19 7.59
C LYS A 858 8.37 -41.74 7.57
N GLY A 859 8.16 -42.35 6.40
CA GLY A 859 8.12 -43.79 6.20
C GLY A 859 6.72 -44.42 6.29
N HIS A 860 5.68 -43.63 6.57
CA HIS A 860 4.29 -44.06 6.60
C HIS A 860 3.75 -44.36 5.21
N VAL A 861 2.59 -45.02 5.18
CA VAL A 861 1.87 -45.35 3.95
C VAL A 861 0.49 -44.70 3.86
N ILE A 862 0.09 -44.37 2.64
CA ILE A 862 -1.29 -44.01 2.29
C ILE A 862 -1.88 -45.18 1.49
N ASN A 863 -2.87 -45.85 2.08
CA ASN A 863 -3.54 -47.01 1.52
C ASN A 863 -4.85 -46.62 0.80
N GLY A 864 -5.17 -47.29 -0.31
CA GLY A 864 -6.51 -47.27 -0.90
C GLY A 864 -6.87 -46.00 -1.68
N LEU A 865 -5.89 -45.24 -2.18
CA LEU A 865 -6.15 -44.04 -3.00
C LEU A 865 -6.94 -44.40 -4.28
N ARG A 866 -8.19 -43.93 -4.37
CA ARG A 866 -9.05 -44.10 -5.55
C ARG A 866 -9.30 -42.78 -6.26
N ILE A 867 -9.04 -42.72 -7.57
CA ILE A 867 -9.33 -41.57 -8.45
C ILE A 867 -9.99 -42.09 -9.73
N ASP A 868 -11.21 -41.65 -10.04
CA ASP A 868 -11.91 -41.98 -11.29
C ASP A 868 -12.26 -40.73 -12.10
N ARG A 869 -11.24 -40.11 -12.70
CA ARG A 869 -11.33 -38.84 -13.43
C ARG A 869 -10.79 -38.98 -14.86
N SER A 870 -11.28 -40.01 -15.54
CA SER A 870 -10.80 -40.46 -16.86
C SER A 870 -10.79 -39.39 -17.98
N ASP A 871 -11.53 -38.29 -17.79
CA ASP A 871 -11.70 -37.16 -18.70
C ASP A 871 -10.83 -35.93 -18.37
N THR A 872 -10.15 -35.90 -17.22
CA THR A 872 -9.34 -34.76 -16.76
C THR A 872 -7.84 -35.07 -16.69
N ASP A 873 -7.04 -34.02 -16.78
CA ASP A 873 -5.58 -34.10 -16.65
C ASP A 873 -5.16 -34.16 -15.17
N PHE A 874 -3.92 -34.55 -14.89
CA PHE A 874 -3.27 -34.53 -13.57
C PHE A 874 -3.84 -35.52 -12.52
N ALA A 875 -4.50 -36.60 -12.93
CA ALA A 875 -5.02 -37.60 -12.00
C ALA A 875 -3.87 -38.31 -11.24
N SER A 876 -3.74 -38.01 -9.93
CA SER A 876 -2.68 -38.49 -9.02
C SER A 876 -2.95 -38.00 -7.58
N LEU A 877 -2.19 -38.45 -6.58
CA LEU A 877 -2.26 -37.87 -5.23
C LEU A 877 -1.96 -36.36 -5.27
N PHE A 878 -0.85 -35.98 -5.93
CA PHE A 878 -0.43 -34.61 -6.20
C PHE A 878 -0.49 -34.28 -7.70
N GLY A 879 -1.47 -33.50 -8.14
CA GLY A 879 -1.71 -33.24 -9.56
C GLY A 879 -0.55 -32.51 -10.25
N TYR A 880 -0.16 -31.35 -9.71
CA TYR A 880 0.93 -30.51 -10.21
C TYR A 880 1.73 -29.92 -9.04
N VAL A 881 2.99 -30.37 -8.90
CA VAL A 881 4.01 -29.78 -8.01
C VAL A 881 4.97 -28.87 -8.78
N THR A 882 5.31 -27.70 -8.24
CA THR A 882 6.18 -26.70 -8.89
C THR A 882 7.29 -26.20 -7.95
N TRP A 883 8.05 -25.17 -8.37
CA TRP A 883 9.29 -24.66 -7.75
C TRP A 883 9.25 -24.64 -6.21
N GLY A 884 10.27 -25.20 -5.56
CA GLY A 884 10.34 -25.39 -4.10
C GLY A 884 9.71 -26.68 -3.56
N GLY A 885 8.86 -27.36 -4.34
CA GLY A 885 8.11 -28.53 -3.84
C GLY A 885 8.88 -29.84 -3.87
N SER A 886 8.98 -30.51 -2.71
CA SER A 886 9.61 -31.84 -2.57
C SER A 886 8.70 -32.86 -1.90
N ILE A 887 8.84 -34.13 -2.29
CA ILE A 887 8.05 -35.24 -1.73
C ILE A 887 9.00 -36.37 -1.33
N LYS A 888 8.97 -36.79 -0.06
CA LYS A 888 9.88 -37.84 0.43
C LYS A 888 9.25 -38.82 1.41
N ASN A 889 9.87 -39.99 1.53
CA ASN A 889 9.61 -41.01 2.56
C ASN A 889 8.13 -41.45 2.64
N ILE A 890 7.51 -41.76 1.50
CA ILE A 890 6.07 -42.07 1.43
C ILE A 890 5.79 -43.31 0.59
N GLY A 891 4.95 -44.21 1.08
CA GLY A 891 4.43 -45.33 0.30
C GLY A 891 2.95 -45.17 -0.03
N LEU A 892 2.56 -45.39 -1.29
CA LEU A 892 1.16 -45.49 -1.70
C LEU A 892 0.83 -46.96 -1.97
N THR A 893 -0.14 -47.50 -1.24
CA THR A 893 -0.55 -48.90 -1.37
C THR A 893 -1.97 -49.03 -1.89
N ASN A 894 -2.22 -50.07 -2.70
CA ASN A 894 -3.54 -50.36 -3.25
C ASN A 894 -4.20 -49.18 -4.00
N VAL A 895 -3.43 -48.45 -4.82
CA VAL A 895 -3.98 -47.32 -5.60
C VAL A 895 -4.85 -47.80 -6.77
N ASP A 896 -5.93 -47.08 -7.08
CA ASP A 896 -6.73 -47.22 -8.33
C ASP A 896 -6.93 -45.82 -8.95
N VAL A 897 -6.06 -45.46 -9.89
CA VAL A 897 -6.03 -44.12 -10.50
C VAL A 897 -6.43 -44.20 -11.97
N LYS A 898 -7.43 -43.41 -12.37
CA LYS A 898 -7.88 -43.24 -13.75
C LYS A 898 -7.91 -41.77 -14.15
N GLY A 899 -7.23 -41.43 -15.25
CA GLY A 899 -7.09 -40.06 -15.75
C GLY A 899 -6.94 -39.94 -17.26
N LYS A 900 -6.75 -38.70 -17.75
CA LYS A 900 -6.48 -38.39 -19.16
C LYS A 900 -5.00 -38.19 -19.44
N ASN A 901 -4.45 -36.99 -19.23
CA ASN A 901 -3.02 -36.69 -19.39
C ASN A 901 -2.33 -36.51 -18.03
N TYR A 902 -1.01 -36.71 -17.98
CA TYR A 902 -0.18 -36.49 -16.79
C TYR A 902 -0.67 -37.31 -15.58
N VAL A 903 -0.70 -38.63 -15.74
CA VAL A 903 -1.27 -39.55 -14.75
C VAL A 903 -0.15 -40.30 -14.05
N GLY A 904 -0.17 -40.29 -12.72
CA GLY A 904 0.78 -40.99 -11.87
C GLY A 904 0.15 -41.43 -10.55
N GLY A 905 0.76 -42.40 -9.86
CA GLY A 905 0.31 -42.76 -8.51
C GLY A 905 0.57 -41.63 -7.51
N LEU A 906 1.82 -41.13 -7.50
CA LEU A 906 2.24 -40.09 -6.56
C LEU A 906 2.02 -38.69 -7.13
N ALA A 907 2.49 -38.42 -8.34
CA ALA A 907 2.36 -37.10 -8.95
C ALA A 907 2.00 -37.13 -10.44
N GLY A 908 1.21 -36.17 -10.90
CA GLY A 908 0.85 -36.04 -12.32
C GLY A 908 1.95 -35.34 -13.10
N TYR A 909 2.32 -34.14 -12.63
CA TYR A 909 3.35 -33.28 -13.22
C TYR A 909 4.23 -32.64 -12.15
N MET A 910 5.55 -32.72 -12.30
CA MET A 910 6.49 -32.04 -11.41
C MET A 910 7.48 -31.15 -12.18
N ASP A 911 7.60 -29.88 -11.77
CA ASP A 911 8.53 -28.89 -12.32
C ASP A 911 9.28 -28.14 -11.22
N GLY A 912 10.45 -27.58 -11.52
CA GLY A 912 11.26 -26.81 -10.58
C GLY A 912 12.54 -27.50 -10.11
N ASP A 913 12.95 -27.19 -8.89
CA ASP A 913 14.23 -27.53 -8.26
C ASP A 913 14.12 -28.53 -7.10
N GLY A 914 12.90 -28.99 -6.78
CA GLY A 914 12.67 -30.03 -5.79
C GLY A 914 13.07 -31.43 -6.24
N GLU A 915 12.66 -32.44 -5.47
CA GLU A 915 12.96 -33.84 -5.75
C GLU A 915 11.90 -34.81 -5.19
N ILE A 916 11.88 -36.03 -5.74
CA ILE A 916 11.21 -37.18 -5.11
C ILE A 916 12.26 -38.12 -4.54
N ARG A 917 12.08 -38.56 -3.28
CA ARG A 917 13.01 -39.48 -2.62
C ARG A 917 12.29 -40.51 -1.75
N ASN A 918 12.75 -41.75 -1.72
CA ASN A 918 12.19 -42.78 -0.83
C ASN A 918 10.67 -42.95 -1.01
N ALA A 919 10.20 -42.98 -2.26
CA ALA A 919 8.79 -43.08 -2.59
C ALA A 919 8.43 -44.45 -3.17
N SER A 920 7.23 -44.95 -2.86
CA SER A 920 6.74 -46.20 -3.44
C SER A 920 5.28 -46.18 -3.86
N VAL A 921 4.92 -46.94 -4.89
CA VAL A 921 3.54 -47.08 -5.38
C VAL A 921 3.21 -48.53 -5.72
N THR A 922 2.08 -49.03 -5.23
CA THR A 922 1.48 -50.32 -5.62
C THR A 922 0.01 -50.16 -5.99
N GLY A 923 -0.48 -50.94 -6.96
CA GLY A 923 -1.88 -50.88 -7.42
C GLY A 923 -2.01 -50.78 -8.95
N THR A 924 -2.98 -49.98 -9.42
CA THR A 924 -3.30 -49.81 -10.85
C THR A 924 -3.40 -48.34 -11.25
N ILE A 925 -2.74 -47.97 -12.34
CA ILE A 925 -2.73 -46.62 -12.91
C ILE A 925 -3.14 -46.70 -14.38
N ASN A 926 -4.21 -45.99 -14.75
CA ASN A 926 -4.82 -46.03 -16.08
C ASN A 926 -4.96 -44.61 -16.65
N GLY A 927 -4.36 -44.34 -17.81
CA GLY A 927 -4.48 -43.05 -18.48
C GLY A 927 -4.96 -43.16 -19.93
N SER A 928 -5.92 -42.31 -20.31
CA SER A 928 -6.51 -42.31 -21.65
C SER A 928 -5.76 -41.44 -22.68
N GLY A 929 -4.82 -40.61 -22.22
CA GLY A 929 -4.09 -39.60 -23.00
C GLY A 929 -2.56 -39.81 -23.03
N LYS A 930 -1.80 -38.74 -22.76
CA LYS A 930 -0.33 -38.68 -22.82
C LYS A 930 0.31 -38.60 -21.44
N ASN A 931 1.53 -39.13 -21.33
CA ASN A 931 2.43 -39.08 -20.17
C ASN A 931 1.85 -39.78 -18.94
N ILE A 932 1.82 -41.12 -19.01
CA ILE A 932 1.33 -41.99 -17.94
C ILE A 932 2.55 -42.69 -17.34
N GLY A 933 2.73 -42.58 -16.03
CA GLY A 933 3.78 -43.28 -15.30
C GLY A 933 3.22 -43.95 -14.05
N GLY A 934 3.92 -44.96 -13.52
CA GLY A 934 3.52 -45.57 -12.27
C GLY A 934 3.75 -44.67 -11.05
N LEU A 935 4.90 -43.98 -11.01
CA LEU A 935 5.22 -43.01 -9.95
C LEU A 935 4.80 -41.59 -10.36
N VAL A 936 5.28 -41.13 -11.53
CA VAL A 936 5.04 -39.77 -12.06
C VAL A 936 4.67 -39.79 -13.53
N GLY A 937 3.66 -39.00 -13.93
CA GLY A 937 3.28 -38.82 -15.33
C GLY A 937 4.37 -38.12 -16.16
N ASP A 938 4.74 -36.89 -15.78
CA ASP A 938 5.79 -36.08 -16.40
C ASP A 938 6.62 -35.36 -15.33
N THR A 939 7.95 -35.40 -15.44
CA THR A 939 8.84 -34.81 -14.44
C THR A 939 9.97 -33.98 -15.07
N ARG A 940 10.32 -32.89 -14.38
CA ARG A 940 11.50 -32.06 -14.60
C ARG A 940 12.38 -31.95 -13.35
N VAL A 941 12.18 -32.86 -12.40
CA VAL A 941 12.94 -32.96 -11.15
C VAL A 941 13.62 -34.32 -11.03
N SER A 942 14.61 -34.42 -10.15
CA SER A 942 15.32 -35.69 -9.91
C SER A 942 14.52 -36.63 -9.01
N ILE A 943 14.68 -37.94 -9.22
CA ILE A 943 14.03 -39.00 -8.45
C ILE A 943 15.09 -39.96 -7.90
N TYR A 944 15.03 -40.22 -6.60
CA TYR A 944 15.99 -41.05 -5.89
C TYR A 944 15.30 -42.16 -5.10
N ASP A 945 15.97 -43.31 -5.02
CA ASP A 945 15.68 -44.34 -4.03
C ASP A 945 14.18 -44.72 -3.99
N SER A 946 13.56 -45.00 -5.13
CA SER A 946 12.10 -45.15 -5.22
C SER A 946 11.68 -46.39 -6.02
N TYR A 947 10.50 -46.95 -5.74
CA TYR A 947 10.05 -48.17 -6.44
C TYR A 947 8.57 -48.18 -6.83
N VAL A 948 8.24 -48.89 -7.91
CA VAL A 948 6.85 -49.08 -8.36
C VAL A 948 6.58 -50.57 -8.60
N HIS A 949 5.52 -51.06 -7.96
CA HIS A 949 4.96 -52.39 -8.16
C HIS A 949 3.47 -52.27 -8.51
N ALA A 950 3.19 -51.70 -9.68
CA ALA A 950 1.84 -51.36 -10.11
C ALA A 950 1.62 -51.62 -11.61
N ASP A 951 0.39 -51.91 -11.99
CA ASP A 951 -0.01 -52.07 -13.39
C ASP A 951 -0.29 -50.71 -14.02
N VAL A 952 0.45 -50.38 -15.08
CA VAL A 952 0.36 -49.10 -15.78
C VAL A 952 -0.23 -49.31 -17.16
N THR A 953 -1.41 -48.73 -17.41
CA THR A 953 -2.07 -48.78 -18.71
C THR A 953 -2.18 -47.39 -19.32
N GLY A 954 -1.71 -47.22 -20.56
CA GLY A 954 -1.81 -45.95 -21.28
C GLY A 954 -2.24 -46.10 -22.73
N ASN A 955 -2.73 -45.02 -23.34
CA ASN A 955 -3.13 -45.05 -24.75
C ASN A 955 -2.04 -44.55 -25.70
N ASN A 956 -1.18 -43.62 -25.29
CA ASN A 956 -0.25 -42.93 -26.20
C ASN A 956 1.22 -42.96 -25.74
N VAL A 957 1.49 -42.47 -24.52
CA VAL A 957 2.83 -42.43 -23.92
C VAL A 957 2.77 -43.01 -22.52
N ALA A 958 3.35 -44.19 -22.29
CA ALA A 958 3.33 -44.85 -20.98
C ALA A 958 4.63 -45.57 -20.62
N GLY A 959 5.18 -45.22 -19.45
CA GLY A 959 6.35 -45.88 -18.86
C GLY A 959 6.00 -46.51 -17.51
N GLY A 960 6.63 -47.64 -17.17
CA GLY A 960 6.34 -48.33 -15.92
C GLY A 960 6.60 -47.49 -14.66
N PHE A 961 7.66 -46.69 -14.68
CA PHE A 961 8.09 -45.85 -13.57
C PHE A 961 7.72 -44.38 -13.80
N VAL A 962 8.14 -43.81 -14.94
CA VAL A 962 7.88 -42.42 -15.35
C VAL A 962 7.35 -42.39 -16.78
N GLY A 963 6.34 -41.58 -17.06
CA GLY A 963 5.86 -41.38 -18.43
C GLY A 963 6.88 -40.63 -19.28
N ARG A 964 7.22 -39.40 -18.88
CA ARG A 964 8.22 -38.57 -19.55
C ARG A 964 9.13 -37.83 -18.57
N MET A 965 10.41 -37.73 -18.88
CA MET A 965 11.36 -36.83 -18.21
C MET A 965 11.92 -35.82 -19.20
N GLN A 966 11.90 -34.54 -18.86
CA GLN A 966 12.39 -33.44 -19.69
C GLN A 966 13.00 -32.35 -18.80
N SER A 967 13.65 -31.34 -19.39
CA SER A 967 14.18 -30.20 -18.64
C SER A 967 13.62 -28.88 -19.17
N SER A 968 13.43 -27.91 -18.29
CA SER A 968 13.14 -26.51 -18.63
C SER A 968 14.40 -25.73 -19.02
N SER A 969 15.60 -26.26 -18.72
CA SER A 969 16.89 -25.64 -19.02
C SER A 969 18.00 -26.67 -19.22
N SER A 970 18.94 -26.43 -20.15
CA SER A 970 20.12 -27.29 -20.35
C SER A 970 21.11 -27.28 -19.18
N SER A 971 20.89 -26.44 -18.17
CA SER A 971 21.77 -26.27 -16.99
C SER A 971 21.44 -27.17 -15.80
N ILE A 972 20.29 -27.86 -15.80
CA ILE A 972 19.86 -28.72 -14.68
C ILE A 972 20.22 -30.19 -15.00
N ASP A 973 21.08 -30.81 -14.18
CA ASP A 973 21.47 -32.24 -14.32
C ASP A 973 20.43 -33.13 -13.64
N LEU A 974 19.39 -33.50 -14.37
CA LEU A 974 18.30 -34.35 -13.88
C LEU A 974 18.71 -35.83 -13.87
N GLN A 975 18.35 -36.54 -12.80
CA GLN A 975 18.60 -37.98 -12.71
C GLN A 975 17.46 -38.77 -12.08
N ILE A 976 17.22 -39.98 -12.61
CA ILE A 976 16.54 -41.07 -11.88
C ILE A 976 17.64 -42.00 -11.39
N ASN A 977 17.76 -42.16 -10.07
CA ASN A 977 18.85 -42.93 -9.47
C ASN A 977 18.33 -43.92 -8.42
N ARG A 978 18.94 -45.12 -8.38
CA ARG A 978 18.63 -46.20 -7.43
C ARG A 978 17.14 -46.50 -7.29
N SER A 979 16.46 -46.68 -8.43
CA SER A 979 15.02 -46.89 -8.47
C SER A 979 14.63 -48.12 -9.29
N TYR A 980 13.47 -48.74 -9.01
CA TYR A 980 13.07 -49.94 -9.76
C TYR A 980 11.57 -50.06 -10.06
N PHE A 981 11.24 -50.76 -11.16
CA PHE A 981 9.86 -51.09 -11.58
C PHE A 981 9.65 -52.60 -11.76
N THR A 982 8.54 -53.14 -11.24
CA THR A 982 8.24 -54.59 -11.30
C THR A 982 6.83 -54.95 -11.75
N GLY A 983 5.96 -53.97 -12.04
CA GLY A 983 4.59 -54.22 -12.49
C GLY A 983 4.49 -54.50 -14.00
N THR A 984 3.28 -54.35 -14.56
CA THR A 984 3.03 -54.49 -16.00
C THR A 984 2.86 -53.14 -16.69
N VAL A 985 3.21 -53.04 -17.98
CA VAL A 985 2.95 -51.85 -18.82
C VAL A 985 2.15 -52.27 -20.04
N LYS A 986 0.95 -51.70 -20.23
CA LYS A 986 0.04 -52.02 -21.33
C LYS A 986 -0.33 -50.78 -22.15
N ILE A 987 -0.25 -50.90 -23.48
CA ILE A 987 -0.72 -49.87 -24.43
C ILE A 987 -1.96 -50.38 -25.17
N ILE A 988 -3.05 -49.61 -25.18
CA ILE A 988 -4.34 -50.07 -25.74
C ILE A 988 -4.55 -49.70 -27.22
N THR A 989 -4.31 -48.45 -27.66
CA THR A 989 -4.91 -47.98 -28.95
C THR A 989 -4.02 -47.20 -29.93
N ALA A 990 -2.76 -46.86 -29.64
CA ALA A 990 -2.02 -45.96 -30.55
C ALA A 990 -1.32 -46.65 -31.73
N THR A 991 -1.36 -45.99 -32.89
CA THR A 991 -0.42 -46.17 -34.01
C THR A 991 0.89 -45.43 -33.68
N ASN A 992 1.98 -46.18 -33.48
CA ASN A 992 3.31 -45.69 -33.09
C ASN A 992 3.43 -45.06 -31.67
N PRO A 993 3.05 -45.79 -30.60
CA PRO A 993 3.15 -45.30 -29.22
C PRO A 993 4.60 -45.21 -28.74
N ALA A 994 4.90 -44.22 -27.90
CA ALA A 994 6.11 -44.22 -27.07
C ALA A 994 5.83 -45.05 -25.81
N SER A 995 6.38 -46.27 -25.75
CA SER A 995 6.25 -47.16 -24.61
C SER A 995 7.62 -47.60 -24.11
N GLY A 996 7.78 -47.67 -22.79
CA GLY A 996 9.01 -48.12 -22.17
C GLY A 996 8.77 -48.93 -20.90
N GLY A 997 9.61 -49.94 -20.69
CA GLY A 997 9.52 -50.80 -19.50
C GLY A 997 9.77 -50.04 -18.20
N PHE A 998 10.62 -49.01 -18.21
CA PHE A 998 10.90 -48.14 -17.06
C PHE A 998 10.46 -46.70 -17.33
N ILE A 999 10.98 -46.06 -18.38
CA ILE A 999 10.57 -44.72 -18.84
C ILE A 999 10.14 -44.75 -20.31
N ALA A 1000 9.06 -44.07 -20.67
CA ALA A 1000 8.62 -44.01 -22.08
C ALA A 1000 9.39 -42.98 -22.92
N GLU A 1001 9.63 -41.78 -22.38
CA GLU A 1001 10.38 -40.73 -23.09
C GLU A 1001 11.38 -40.05 -22.14
N LEU A 1002 12.67 -40.09 -22.48
CA LEU A 1002 13.76 -39.40 -21.82
C LEU A 1002 14.28 -38.29 -22.74
N ALA A 1003 13.71 -37.10 -22.61
CA ALA A 1003 14.09 -35.92 -23.40
C ALA A 1003 15.28 -35.17 -22.79
N ALA A 1004 15.47 -35.24 -21.47
CA ALA A 1004 16.61 -34.70 -20.76
C ALA A 1004 16.91 -35.51 -19.49
N GLY A 1005 18.13 -35.42 -18.97
CA GLY A 1005 18.56 -36.14 -17.77
C GLY A 1005 19.11 -37.54 -18.05
N LYS A 1006 19.33 -38.32 -16.98
CA LYS A 1006 19.95 -39.66 -17.02
C LYS A 1006 19.22 -40.64 -16.10
N VAL A 1007 19.15 -41.91 -16.52
CA VAL A 1007 18.74 -43.01 -15.65
C VAL A 1007 19.98 -43.78 -15.20
N ILE A 1008 20.23 -43.85 -13.89
CA ILE A 1008 21.46 -44.40 -13.32
C ILE A 1008 21.09 -45.43 -12.24
N ASN A 1009 21.78 -46.57 -12.21
CA ASN A 1009 21.61 -47.63 -11.20
C ASN A 1009 20.14 -48.02 -10.94
N SER A 1010 19.32 -47.98 -12.00
CA SER A 1010 17.87 -48.16 -11.91
C SER A 1010 17.40 -49.22 -12.90
N TYR A 1011 16.44 -50.03 -12.47
CA TYR A 1011 16.14 -51.31 -13.10
C TYR A 1011 14.65 -51.53 -13.34
N TRP A 1012 14.32 -52.34 -14.34
CA TRP A 1012 12.94 -52.77 -14.55
C TRP A 1012 12.84 -54.26 -14.89
N ASN A 1013 11.72 -54.86 -14.51
CA ASN A 1013 11.51 -56.29 -14.68
C ASN A 1013 11.05 -56.61 -16.11
N THR A 1014 11.92 -57.25 -16.89
CA THR A 1014 11.62 -57.63 -18.28
C THR A 1014 10.58 -58.72 -18.42
N ASP A 1015 10.40 -59.55 -17.39
CA ASP A 1015 9.47 -60.69 -17.43
C ASP A 1015 8.03 -60.25 -17.17
N THR A 1016 7.83 -59.18 -16.38
CA THR A 1016 6.50 -58.68 -15.98
C THR A 1016 6.06 -57.44 -16.74
N ALA A 1017 6.97 -56.55 -17.14
CA ALA A 1017 6.60 -55.28 -17.77
C ALA A 1017 5.83 -55.45 -19.09
N GLY A 1018 5.96 -56.59 -19.78
CA GLY A 1018 5.25 -56.84 -21.04
C GLY A 1018 5.71 -55.96 -22.21
N GLN A 1019 6.82 -55.23 -22.05
CA GLN A 1019 7.43 -54.36 -23.05
C GLN A 1019 8.78 -54.91 -23.47
N THR A 1020 9.12 -54.77 -24.76
CA THR A 1020 10.48 -55.00 -25.21
C THR A 1020 11.34 -53.76 -24.96
N PRO A 1021 12.63 -53.92 -24.62
CA PRO A 1021 13.54 -52.78 -24.52
C PRO A 1021 13.50 -51.91 -25.79
N LYS A 1022 13.40 -50.59 -25.63
CA LYS A 1022 13.37 -49.60 -26.73
C LYS A 1022 14.13 -48.34 -26.31
N VAL A 1023 14.60 -47.61 -27.32
CA VAL A 1023 15.21 -46.28 -27.11
C VAL A 1023 14.10 -45.28 -26.74
N CYS A 1024 14.36 -44.47 -25.73
CA CYS A 1024 13.44 -43.50 -25.13
C CYS A 1024 13.73 -42.04 -25.55
N GLY A 1025 14.66 -41.81 -26.48
CA GLY A 1025 14.98 -40.47 -26.98
C GLY A 1025 16.05 -40.48 -28.07
N SER A 1026 16.19 -39.37 -28.80
CA SER A 1026 17.17 -39.26 -29.89
C SER A 1026 18.59 -39.24 -29.34
N GLY A 1027 19.49 -40.04 -29.92
CA GLY A 1027 20.90 -40.11 -29.50
C GLY A 1027 21.17 -40.95 -28.24
N LEU A 1028 20.15 -41.61 -27.70
CA LEU A 1028 20.25 -42.47 -26.52
C LEU A 1028 20.31 -43.96 -26.90
N THR A 1029 20.96 -44.75 -26.06
CA THR A 1029 20.95 -46.21 -26.12
C THR A 1029 19.81 -46.78 -25.30
N ILE A 1030 19.54 -48.07 -25.52
CA ILE A 1030 18.49 -48.79 -24.81
C ILE A 1030 18.69 -48.86 -23.29
N ASN A 1031 19.95 -48.81 -22.84
CA ASN A 1031 20.32 -48.88 -21.42
C ASN A 1031 20.17 -47.51 -20.73
N ASP A 1032 20.17 -46.42 -21.49
CA ASP A 1032 19.95 -45.07 -20.95
C ASP A 1032 18.50 -44.88 -20.48
N CYS A 1033 17.60 -45.78 -20.88
CA CYS A 1033 16.18 -45.81 -20.53
C CYS A 1033 15.86 -46.65 -19.29
N GLY A 1034 16.88 -47.03 -18.52
CA GLY A 1034 16.77 -47.98 -17.41
C GLY A 1034 17.16 -49.40 -17.82
N ILE A 1035 17.81 -50.11 -16.90
CA ILE A 1035 18.45 -51.38 -17.19
C ILE A 1035 17.45 -52.52 -16.98
N GLY A 1036 17.08 -53.20 -18.07
CA GLY A 1036 16.19 -54.36 -18.01
C GLY A 1036 16.86 -55.54 -17.33
N LYS A 1037 16.15 -56.16 -16.39
CA LYS A 1037 16.58 -57.34 -15.63
C LYS A 1037 15.44 -58.34 -15.53
N THR A 1038 15.76 -59.63 -15.56
CA THR A 1038 14.78 -60.68 -15.29
C THR A 1038 14.31 -60.63 -13.84
N THR A 1039 13.15 -61.23 -13.55
CA THR A 1039 12.62 -61.38 -12.19
C THR A 1039 13.65 -62.06 -11.28
N ALA A 1040 14.34 -63.08 -11.79
CA ALA A 1040 15.35 -63.80 -11.04
C ALA A 1040 16.53 -62.89 -10.65
N GLU A 1041 17.01 -62.03 -11.56
CA GLU A 1041 18.09 -61.08 -11.29
C GLU A 1041 17.67 -60.00 -10.30
N LEU A 1042 16.45 -59.45 -10.42
CA LEU A 1042 15.96 -58.40 -9.52
C LEU A 1042 15.71 -58.88 -8.09
N LYS A 1043 15.62 -60.19 -7.86
CA LYS A 1043 15.56 -60.77 -6.51
C LYS A 1043 16.94 -60.95 -5.87
N GLN A 1044 18.03 -60.72 -6.60
CA GLN A 1044 19.39 -60.86 -6.08
C GLN A 1044 19.91 -59.51 -5.57
N LYS A 1045 20.36 -59.46 -4.30
CA LYS A 1045 20.98 -58.25 -3.71
C LYS A 1045 22.15 -57.73 -4.54
N ALA A 1046 22.93 -58.64 -5.14
CA ALA A 1046 24.08 -58.31 -5.98
C ALA A 1046 23.74 -57.49 -7.24
N THR A 1047 22.48 -57.45 -7.66
CA THR A 1047 22.02 -56.63 -8.79
C THR A 1047 22.08 -55.13 -8.48
N TYR A 1048 21.90 -54.75 -7.22
CA TYR A 1048 21.70 -53.37 -6.78
C TYR A 1048 23.02 -52.74 -6.28
N VAL A 1049 24.01 -52.68 -7.18
CA VAL A 1049 25.33 -52.12 -6.85
C VAL A 1049 25.21 -50.62 -6.55
N GLY A 1050 25.76 -50.18 -5.42
CA GLY A 1050 25.70 -48.79 -4.98
C GLY A 1050 24.42 -48.39 -4.24
N TRP A 1051 23.54 -49.36 -3.94
CA TRP A 1051 22.35 -49.13 -3.12
C TRP A 1051 22.69 -49.26 -1.62
N ASP A 1052 22.09 -48.39 -0.80
CA ASP A 1052 22.30 -48.38 0.64
C ASP A 1052 21.38 -49.40 1.34
N PHE A 1053 21.86 -50.64 1.45
CA PHE A 1053 21.22 -51.67 2.27
C PHE A 1053 21.55 -51.58 3.78
N ALA A 1054 22.36 -50.60 4.19
CA ALA A 1054 22.61 -50.33 5.60
C ALA A 1054 21.47 -49.51 6.19
N ASN A 1055 20.98 -48.50 5.48
CA ASN A 1055 20.03 -47.53 6.02
C ASN A 1055 18.69 -47.43 5.27
N ILE A 1056 18.65 -47.66 3.95
CA ILE A 1056 17.46 -47.38 3.14
C ILE A 1056 16.73 -48.67 2.76
N TRP A 1057 17.46 -49.64 2.21
CA TRP A 1057 16.87 -50.83 1.59
C TRP A 1057 17.06 -52.11 2.41
N GLU A 1058 16.08 -53.00 2.38
CA GLU A 1058 16.20 -54.40 2.77
C GLU A 1058 15.75 -55.32 1.64
N ILE A 1059 16.32 -56.51 1.55
CA ILE A 1059 15.92 -57.51 0.57
C ILE A 1059 15.94 -58.89 1.21
N ASP A 1060 14.83 -59.61 1.09
CA ASP A 1060 14.77 -61.04 1.41
C ASP A 1060 15.19 -61.84 0.17
N GLU A 1061 16.43 -62.34 0.18
CA GLU A 1061 17.01 -63.12 -0.92
C GLU A 1061 16.25 -64.44 -1.20
N ASN A 1062 15.33 -64.86 -0.32
CA ASN A 1062 14.52 -66.05 -0.52
C ASN A 1062 13.20 -65.79 -1.25
N ASN A 1063 12.70 -64.54 -1.33
CA ASN A 1063 11.46 -64.32 -2.09
C ASN A 1063 11.07 -62.88 -2.49
N GLY A 1064 11.84 -61.84 -2.15
CA GLY A 1064 11.42 -60.43 -2.32
C GLY A 1064 12.22 -59.59 -3.31
N PHE A 1065 11.66 -58.45 -3.70
CA PHE A 1065 12.40 -57.32 -4.28
C PHE A 1065 12.89 -56.41 -3.14
N PRO A 1066 13.83 -55.47 -3.37
CA PRO A 1066 14.22 -54.50 -2.34
C PRO A 1066 13.04 -53.69 -1.83
N LEU A 1067 12.83 -53.60 -0.52
CA LEU A 1067 11.83 -52.75 0.13
C LEU A 1067 12.53 -51.73 1.03
N PHE A 1068 11.84 -50.67 1.43
CA PHE A 1068 12.37 -49.76 2.45
C PHE A 1068 12.43 -50.46 3.81
N LYS A 1069 13.53 -50.28 4.55
CA LYS A 1069 13.62 -50.76 5.93
C LYS A 1069 12.54 -50.10 6.78
N GLN A 1070 11.73 -50.89 7.48
CA GLN A 1070 10.79 -50.33 8.46
C GLN A 1070 11.54 -49.72 9.63
N THR A 1071 11.35 -48.43 9.89
CA THR A 1071 11.79 -47.77 11.12
C THR A 1071 10.95 -48.28 12.29
N LYS A 1072 11.61 -48.73 13.36
CA LYS A 1072 10.94 -49.12 14.62
C LYS A 1072 10.12 -47.92 15.12
N GLN A 1073 8.80 -48.06 15.21
CA GLN A 1073 7.91 -47.02 15.72
C GLN A 1073 8.23 -46.77 17.20
N LEU A 1074 8.59 -45.54 17.52
CA LEU A 1074 8.88 -45.07 18.87
C LEU A 1074 7.58 -44.50 19.46
N SER A 1075 7.37 -44.70 20.76
CA SER A 1075 6.15 -44.29 21.46
C SER A 1075 6.07 -42.77 21.58
N SER A 1076 4.88 -42.21 21.33
CA SER A 1076 4.55 -40.78 21.52
C SER A 1076 4.03 -40.45 22.92
N ASN A 1077 4.05 -41.41 23.86
CA ASN A 1077 3.55 -41.17 25.21
C ASN A 1077 4.51 -40.28 26.03
N ALA A 1078 4.18 -39.01 26.13
CA ALA A 1078 4.90 -38.00 26.92
C ALA A 1078 4.27 -37.76 28.31
N ASP A 1079 3.38 -38.61 28.80
CA ASP A 1079 2.69 -38.34 30.06
C ASP A 1079 3.60 -38.58 31.28
N LEU A 1080 3.34 -37.86 32.37
CA LEU A 1080 3.79 -38.26 33.70
C LEU A 1080 2.74 -39.17 34.35
N SER A 1081 3.20 -40.25 34.99
CA SER A 1081 2.36 -41.09 35.85
C SER A 1081 2.38 -40.63 37.31
N ASP A 1082 3.38 -39.81 37.69
CA ASP A 1082 3.48 -39.20 39.02
C ASP A 1082 4.33 -37.92 38.96
N LEU A 1083 3.95 -36.90 39.74
CA LEU A 1083 4.67 -35.64 39.88
C LEU A 1083 4.72 -35.25 41.36
N LYS A 1084 5.94 -35.06 41.88
CA LYS A 1084 6.21 -34.84 43.30
C LYS A 1084 6.99 -33.57 43.55
N PHE A 1085 6.65 -32.93 44.67
CA PHE A 1085 7.38 -31.82 45.23
C PHE A 1085 8.06 -32.27 46.53
N GLY A 1086 9.39 -32.35 46.54
CA GLY A 1086 10.11 -33.06 47.59
C GLY A 1086 9.87 -34.57 47.51
N GLU A 1087 9.35 -35.17 48.58
CA GLU A 1087 8.96 -36.59 48.62
C GLU A 1087 7.44 -36.82 48.48
N GLU A 1088 6.64 -35.75 48.44
CA GLU A 1088 5.17 -35.82 48.40
C GLU A 1088 4.64 -35.58 46.98
N THR A 1089 3.68 -36.41 46.54
CA THR A 1089 2.96 -36.21 45.27
C THR A 1089 2.10 -34.95 45.35
N VAL A 1090 2.12 -34.16 44.27
CA VAL A 1090 1.31 -32.94 44.18
C VAL A 1090 -0.18 -33.30 44.31
N SER A 1091 -0.86 -32.65 45.25
CA SER A 1091 -2.27 -32.96 45.56
C SER A 1091 -3.16 -32.76 44.33
N GLY A 1092 -3.88 -33.81 43.92
CA GLY A 1092 -4.76 -33.78 42.76
C GLY A 1092 -4.07 -33.98 41.41
N PHE A 1093 -2.86 -34.56 41.39
CA PHE A 1093 -2.15 -34.86 40.15
C PHE A 1093 -3.00 -35.69 39.17
N ASP A 1094 -3.11 -35.19 37.94
CA ASP A 1094 -3.72 -35.84 36.79
C ASP A 1094 -2.77 -35.69 35.59
N ALA A 1095 -2.54 -36.77 34.85
CA ALA A 1095 -1.63 -36.77 33.70
C ALA A 1095 -2.02 -35.74 32.62
N ASN A 1096 -3.32 -35.39 32.51
CA ASN A 1096 -3.84 -34.39 31.57
C ASN A 1096 -3.92 -32.98 32.16
N GLN A 1097 -3.50 -32.78 33.41
CA GLN A 1097 -3.41 -31.46 34.03
C GLN A 1097 -1.96 -31.00 34.02
N PHE A 1098 -1.69 -29.93 33.27
CA PHE A 1098 -0.34 -29.41 33.02
C PHE A 1098 0.06 -28.22 33.90
N LYS A 1099 -0.80 -27.78 34.83
CA LYS A 1099 -0.55 -26.63 35.70
C LYS A 1099 -0.84 -26.95 37.15
N TYR A 1100 0.12 -26.65 38.00
CA TYR A 1100 0.06 -26.85 39.45
C TYR A 1100 0.58 -25.63 40.19
N THR A 1101 0.14 -25.44 41.43
CA THR A 1101 0.61 -24.37 42.30
C THR A 1101 1.01 -24.93 43.65
N VAL A 1102 2.15 -24.49 44.17
CA VAL A 1102 2.69 -24.88 45.46
C VAL A 1102 3.19 -23.64 46.19
N ASP A 1103 2.73 -23.41 47.41
CA ASP A 1103 3.21 -22.29 48.24
C ASP A 1103 4.34 -22.77 49.15
N VAL A 1104 5.43 -22.00 49.24
CA VAL A 1104 6.61 -22.31 50.07
C VAL A 1104 7.01 -21.16 51.00
N PRO A 1105 7.51 -21.45 52.21
CA PRO A 1105 7.99 -20.43 53.15
C PRO A 1105 9.15 -19.58 52.60
N ASN A 1106 9.37 -18.40 53.18
CA ASN A 1106 10.39 -17.45 52.70
C ASN A 1106 11.81 -18.04 52.71
N GLU A 1107 12.14 -18.93 53.64
CA GLU A 1107 13.43 -19.59 53.72
C GLU A 1107 13.69 -20.57 52.56
N THR A 1108 12.66 -20.94 51.79
CA THR A 1108 12.77 -21.89 50.68
C THR A 1108 13.32 -21.20 49.44
N THR A 1109 14.64 -21.28 49.22
CA THR A 1109 15.32 -20.70 48.07
C THR A 1109 15.48 -21.68 46.90
N SER A 1110 15.10 -22.94 47.06
CA SER A 1110 15.12 -23.94 46.01
C SER A 1110 14.19 -25.10 46.36
N VAL A 1111 13.63 -25.75 45.36
CA VAL A 1111 12.68 -26.85 45.47
C VAL A 1111 13.10 -27.98 44.55
N LYS A 1112 13.00 -29.21 45.06
CA LYS A 1112 13.32 -30.41 44.31
C LYS A 1112 12.04 -31.01 43.75
N VAL A 1113 11.89 -30.98 42.43
CA VAL A 1113 10.80 -31.65 41.73
C VAL A 1113 11.27 -33.04 41.30
N THR A 1114 10.49 -34.07 41.61
CA THR A 1114 10.73 -35.44 41.12
C THR A 1114 9.49 -35.95 40.42
N PHE A 1115 9.65 -36.90 39.50
CA PHE A 1115 8.61 -37.30 38.56
C PHE A 1115 8.79 -38.77 38.17
N THR A 1116 7.74 -39.37 37.62
CA THR A 1116 7.79 -40.68 36.96
C THR A 1116 7.14 -40.56 35.59
N ALA A 1117 7.90 -40.74 34.51
CA ALA A 1117 7.34 -40.80 33.17
C ALA A 1117 6.43 -42.03 33.02
N ALA A 1118 5.31 -41.89 32.32
CA ALA A 1118 4.39 -42.99 32.03
C ALA A 1118 5.00 -43.97 31.02
N ASP A 1119 5.83 -43.48 30.11
CA ASP A 1119 6.70 -44.28 29.25
C ASP A 1119 8.13 -44.31 29.79
N ALA A 1120 8.72 -45.51 29.89
CA ALA A 1120 10.06 -45.70 30.43
C ALA A 1120 11.17 -45.21 29.48
N ASP A 1121 10.87 -45.10 28.19
CA ASP A 1121 11.82 -44.64 27.16
C ASP A 1121 11.70 -43.12 26.91
N ALA A 1122 10.75 -42.43 27.56
CA ALA A 1122 10.63 -40.97 27.52
C ALA A 1122 11.74 -40.29 28.34
N THR A 1123 12.23 -39.17 27.83
CA THR A 1123 13.21 -38.33 28.52
C THR A 1123 12.51 -37.19 29.24
N VAL A 1124 12.99 -36.81 30.43
CA VAL A 1124 12.36 -35.74 31.20
C VAL A 1124 13.41 -34.75 31.67
N VAL A 1125 13.15 -33.48 31.42
CA VAL A 1125 14.00 -32.35 31.80
C VAL A 1125 13.23 -31.45 32.75
N VAL A 1126 13.84 -31.11 33.89
CA VAL A 1126 13.30 -30.13 34.82
C VAL A 1126 14.10 -28.84 34.70
N SER A 1127 13.40 -27.73 34.49
CA SER A 1127 13.99 -26.39 34.44
C SER A 1127 13.36 -25.49 35.50
N GLY A 1128 14.16 -24.62 36.10
CA GLY A 1128 13.77 -23.82 37.26
C GLY A 1128 13.85 -24.60 38.57
N GLY A 1129 13.34 -23.98 39.64
CA GLY A 1129 13.31 -24.60 40.98
C GLY A 1129 14.54 -24.33 41.85
N ASN A 1130 15.56 -23.65 41.35
CA ASN A 1130 16.70 -23.17 42.14
C ASN A 1130 16.71 -21.64 42.18
N ASN A 1131 17.24 -21.04 43.25
CA ASN A 1131 17.29 -19.58 43.48
C ASN A 1131 15.92 -18.90 43.40
N LEU A 1132 14.91 -19.48 44.02
CA LEU A 1132 13.55 -18.95 44.05
C LEU A 1132 13.53 -17.52 44.59
N GLU A 1133 12.96 -16.60 43.82
CA GLU A 1133 12.70 -15.23 44.24
C GLU A 1133 11.46 -15.18 45.13
N VAL A 1134 11.36 -14.13 45.95
CA VAL A 1134 10.14 -13.91 46.74
C VAL A 1134 8.98 -13.60 45.78
N GLY A 1135 7.86 -14.28 45.95
CA GLY A 1135 6.73 -14.25 45.03
C GLY A 1135 6.65 -15.50 44.16
N SER A 1136 6.03 -15.36 42.99
CA SER A 1136 5.75 -16.47 42.08
C SER A 1136 6.99 -16.87 41.28
N ASN A 1137 7.34 -18.15 41.30
CA ASN A 1137 8.42 -18.74 40.53
C ASN A 1137 7.86 -19.86 39.65
N ILE A 1138 8.44 -20.10 38.48
CA ILE A 1138 7.98 -21.17 37.60
C ILE A 1138 9.04 -22.28 37.56
N VAL A 1139 8.59 -23.51 37.80
CA VAL A 1139 9.36 -24.73 37.57
C VAL A 1139 8.65 -25.52 36.48
N THR A 1140 9.36 -25.94 35.45
CA THR A 1140 8.80 -26.73 34.35
C THR A 1140 9.39 -28.13 34.37
N VAL A 1141 8.53 -29.12 34.13
CA VAL A 1141 8.94 -30.51 33.87
C VAL A 1141 8.51 -30.84 32.44
N THR A 1142 9.46 -30.85 31.53
CA THR A 1142 9.25 -31.21 30.13
C THR A 1142 9.51 -32.70 29.96
N VAL A 1143 8.50 -33.46 29.58
CA VAL A 1143 8.62 -34.87 29.20
C VAL A 1143 8.60 -34.94 27.69
N THR A 1144 9.66 -35.47 27.09
CA THR A 1144 9.75 -35.78 25.66
C THR A 1144 9.60 -37.28 25.50
N ALA A 1145 8.58 -37.73 24.76
CA ALA A 1145 8.33 -39.13 24.50
C ALA A 1145 9.48 -39.81 23.77
N ALA A 1146 9.44 -41.14 23.67
CA ALA A 1146 10.48 -41.94 23.04
C ALA A 1146 10.67 -41.60 21.55
N ASP A 1147 9.65 -41.04 20.89
CA ASP A 1147 9.71 -40.52 19.52
C ASP A 1147 10.62 -39.29 19.35
N GLY A 1148 11.03 -38.64 20.45
CA GLY A 1148 11.87 -37.44 20.46
C GLY A 1148 11.17 -36.18 19.93
N ILE A 1149 9.86 -36.26 19.70
CA ILE A 1149 9.04 -35.20 19.08
C ILE A 1149 7.91 -34.79 20.02
N THR A 1150 7.18 -35.75 20.59
CA THR A 1150 6.01 -35.45 21.41
C THR A 1150 6.44 -34.99 22.80
N GLU A 1151 6.02 -33.78 23.19
CA GLU A 1151 6.37 -33.21 24.50
C GLU A 1151 5.14 -32.79 25.31
N ASN A 1152 5.14 -33.12 26.60
CA ASN A 1152 4.23 -32.54 27.58
C ASN A 1152 5.02 -31.73 28.61
N ILE A 1153 4.55 -30.51 28.88
CA ILE A 1153 5.20 -29.61 29.84
C ILE A 1153 4.30 -29.39 31.03
N TYR A 1154 4.70 -29.93 32.18
CA TYR A 1154 4.02 -29.71 33.46
C TYR A 1154 4.63 -28.49 34.15
N MET A 1155 3.86 -27.40 34.22
CA MET A 1155 4.25 -26.14 34.86
C MET A 1155 3.81 -26.10 36.33
N ILE A 1156 4.75 -25.86 37.23
CA ILE A 1156 4.52 -25.73 38.65
C ILE A 1156 4.87 -24.30 39.05
N THR A 1157 3.85 -23.55 39.46
CA THR A 1157 4.01 -22.22 40.03
C THR A 1157 4.32 -22.36 41.52
N VAL A 1158 5.53 -21.95 41.92
CA VAL A 1158 6.02 -22.01 43.29
C VAL A 1158 6.02 -20.61 43.89
N ASN A 1159 5.06 -20.33 44.78
CA ASN A 1159 4.97 -19.02 45.43
C ASN A 1159 5.79 -19.01 46.72
N ARG A 1160 6.93 -18.31 46.72
CA ARG A 1160 7.78 -18.15 47.90
C ARG A 1160 7.32 -16.94 48.71
N ALA A 1161 7.02 -17.13 50.00
CA ALA A 1161 6.60 -16.05 50.89
C ALA A 1161 7.70 -14.98 51.06
N ALA A 1162 7.34 -13.75 51.46
CA ALA A 1162 8.27 -12.65 51.74
C ALA A 1162 8.90 -12.74 53.14
N ALA A 1163 10.07 -12.12 53.34
CA ALA A 1163 10.77 -12.12 54.63
C ALA A 1163 9.98 -11.30 55.66
N PRO A 1164 9.91 -11.72 56.94
CA PRO A 1164 9.35 -10.88 58.00
C PRO A 1164 10.21 -9.62 58.19
N ALA A 1165 9.58 -8.46 58.43
CA ALA A 1165 10.29 -7.20 58.67
C ALA A 1165 11.21 -7.29 59.91
N ALA A 1166 12.39 -6.65 59.85
CA ALA A 1166 13.35 -6.63 60.94
C ALA A 1166 12.75 -5.95 62.18
N PRO A 1167 12.96 -6.48 63.40
CA PRO A 1167 12.39 -5.89 64.59
C PRO A 1167 13.06 -4.54 64.91
N ASP A 1168 12.26 -3.54 65.28
CA ASP A 1168 12.72 -2.22 65.73
C ASP A 1168 11.94 -1.74 66.97
N VAL A 1169 12.42 -0.68 67.62
CA VAL A 1169 11.79 -0.19 68.85
C VAL A 1169 10.46 0.52 68.58
N ASP A 1170 10.29 1.16 67.42
CA ASP A 1170 9.04 1.83 67.06
C ASP A 1170 7.89 0.82 66.95
N THR A 1171 8.16 -0.31 66.33
CA THR A 1171 7.24 -1.43 66.21
C THR A 1171 6.97 -2.08 67.57
N LEU A 1172 7.98 -2.20 68.44
CA LEU A 1172 7.77 -2.62 69.84
C LEU A 1172 6.82 -1.66 70.59
N LEU A 1173 6.96 -0.35 70.38
CA LEU A 1173 6.07 0.66 70.97
C LEU A 1173 4.65 0.57 70.41
N GLN A 1174 4.49 0.28 69.12
CA GLN A 1174 3.19 0.03 68.50
C GLN A 1174 2.52 -1.23 69.05
N ILE A 1175 3.27 -2.33 69.23
CA ILE A 1175 2.77 -3.57 69.85
C ILE A 1175 2.33 -3.29 71.31
N LEU A 1176 3.07 -2.48 72.05
CA LEU A 1176 2.64 -2.08 73.40
C LEU A 1176 1.38 -1.21 73.37
N ALA A 1177 1.21 -0.33 72.37
CA ALA A 1177 0.00 0.46 72.23
C ALA A 1177 -1.23 -0.40 71.89
N SER A 1178 -1.05 -1.46 71.08
CA SER A 1178 -2.14 -2.39 70.76
C SER A 1178 -2.58 -3.18 71.99
N TYR A 1179 -1.63 -3.68 72.80
CA TYR A 1179 -1.95 -4.37 74.05
C TYR A 1179 -2.50 -3.44 75.16
N GLU A 1180 -2.22 -2.14 75.10
CA GLU A 1180 -2.91 -1.14 75.94
C GLU A 1180 -4.38 -1.06 75.58
N SER A 1181 -4.64 -1.03 74.28
CA SER A 1181 -5.97 -0.85 73.71
C SER A 1181 -6.83 -2.10 73.88
N SER A 1182 -6.25 -3.30 73.80
CA SER A 1182 -6.96 -4.57 74.03
C SER A 1182 -7.16 -4.90 75.52
N GLY A 1183 -6.38 -4.29 76.41
CA GLY A 1183 -6.40 -4.57 77.85
C GLY A 1183 -5.65 -5.84 78.24
N ASP A 1184 -4.89 -6.44 77.31
CA ASP A 1184 -4.07 -7.63 77.55
C ASP A 1184 -2.89 -7.36 78.48
N ILE A 1185 -2.51 -6.09 78.67
CA ILE A 1185 -1.53 -5.65 79.67
C ILE A 1185 -2.13 -4.50 80.48
N LYS A 1186 -2.18 -4.66 81.81
CA LYS A 1186 -2.80 -3.69 82.71
C LYS A 1186 -1.83 -2.62 83.21
N GLN A 1187 -2.38 -1.49 83.63
CA GLN A 1187 -1.64 -0.46 84.37
C GLN A 1187 -1.27 -0.97 85.79
N PRO A 1188 -0.06 -0.67 86.32
CA PRO A 1188 0.95 0.24 85.77
C PRO A 1188 1.99 -0.45 84.86
N LEU A 1189 1.86 -1.75 84.58
CA LEU A 1189 2.89 -2.53 83.88
C LEU A 1189 3.16 -1.96 82.49
N ILE A 1190 2.11 -1.66 81.73
CA ILE A 1190 2.26 -1.23 80.35
C ILE A 1190 2.99 0.11 80.20
N SER A 1191 2.72 1.07 81.10
CA SER A 1191 3.47 2.34 81.14
C SER A 1191 4.92 2.14 81.56
N GLN A 1192 5.21 1.16 82.42
CA GLN A 1192 6.58 0.84 82.77
C GLN A 1192 7.34 0.20 81.61
N LEU A 1193 6.69 -0.68 80.85
CA LEU A 1193 7.27 -1.33 79.67
C LEU A 1193 7.53 -0.31 78.57
N ARG A 1194 6.55 0.55 78.27
CA ARG A 1194 6.70 1.66 77.32
C ARG A 1194 7.90 2.54 77.67
N ASN A 1195 8.02 2.97 78.93
CA ASN A 1195 9.13 3.81 79.36
C ASN A 1195 10.50 3.12 79.17
N THR A 1196 10.61 1.82 79.47
CA THR A 1196 11.84 1.07 79.19
C THR A 1196 12.14 0.91 77.70
N ALA A 1197 11.11 0.77 76.84
CA ALA A 1197 11.28 0.73 75.39
C ALA A 1197 11.69 2.10 74.83
N GLU A 1198 11.07 3.19 75.27
CA GLU A 1198 11.44 4.56 74.90
C GLU A 1198 12.87 4.92 75.35
N GLN A 1199 13.30 4.43 76.52
CA GLN A 1199 14.70 4.57 76.97
C GLN A 1199 15.66 3.77 76.07
N ALA A 1200 15.26 2.58 75.63
CA ALA A 1200 16.05 1.81 74.67
C ALA A 1200 16.19 2.56 73.34
N GLN A 1201 15.10 3.11 72.80
CA GLN A 1201 15.11 3.95 71.60
C GLN A 1201 16.01 5.18 71.77
N HIS A 1202 15.83 5.93 72.85
CA HIS A 1202 16.63 7.13 73.10
C HIS A 1202 18.13 6.86 73.16
N HIS A 1203 18.51 5.72 73.75
CA HIS A 1203 19.91 5.31 73.81
C HIS A 1203 20.42 4.78 72.47
N SER A 1204 19.61 4.06 71.68
CA SER A 1204 20.05 3.56 70.36
C SER A 1204 20.21 4.71 69.36
N GLU A 1205 19.30 5.69 69.34
CA GLU A 1205 19.39 6.89 68.49
C GLU A 1205 20.63 7.74 68.77
N LYS A 1206 21.13 7.73 70.01
CA LYS A 1206 22.37 8.39 70.42
C LYS A 1206 23.62 7.55 70.20
N GLY A 1207 23.50 6.36 69.59
CA GLY A 1207 24.60 5.42 69.37
C GLY A 1207 25.11 4.73 70.63
N HIS A 1208 24.41 4.83 71.75
CA HIS A 1208 24.78 4.22 73.04
C HIS A 1208 24.20 2.80 73.16
N MET A 1209 24.57 1.90 72.25
CA MET A 1209 23.91 0.59 72.09
C MET A 1209 23.96 -0.30 73.33
N LYS A 1210 25.03 -0.25 74.14
CA LYS A 1210 25.11 -1.02 75.41
C LYS A 1210 24.09 -0.55 76.45
N GLN A 1211 23.77 0.74 76.47
CA GLN A 1211 22.76 1.32 77.34
C GLN A 1211 21.34 1.04 76.81
N ALA A 1212 21.18 1.02 75.49
CA ALA A 1212 19.94 0.65 74.83
C ALA A 1212 19.58 -0.81 75.12
N GLU A 1213 20.53 -1.74 74.93
CA GLU A 1213 20.35 -3.16 75.22
C GLU A 1213 20.04 -3.42 76.70
N LYS A 1214 20.70 -2.70 77.62
CA LYS A 1214 20.40 -2.76 79.05
C LYS A 1214 18.95 -2.34 79.36
N SER A 1215 18.42 -1.38 78.63
CA SER A 1215 17.03 -0.93 78.79
C SER A 1215 16.04 -2.03 78.33
N LEU A 1216 16.38 -2.79 77.28
CA LEU A 1216 15.63 -3.97 76.85
C LEU A 1216 15.78 -5.15 77.82
N ASP A 1217 16.92 -5.33 78.48
CA ASP A 1217 17.06 -6.31 79.57
C ASP A 1217 16.14 -5.97 80.76
N ASP A 1218 16.07 -4.70 81.12
CA ASP A 1218 15.17 -4.23 82.18
C ASP A 1218 13.70 -4.38 81.76
N PHE A 1219 13.37 -4.23 80.48
CA PHE A 1219 12.07 -4.54 79.90
C PHE A 1219 11.71 -6.03 80.08
N LEU A 1220 12.57 -6.94 79.63
CA LEU A 1220 12.36 -8.40 79.78
C LEU A 1220 12.26 -8.82 81.24
N LYS A 1221 13.08 -8.23 82.12
CA LYS A 1221 13.05 -8.49 83.55
C LYS A 1221 11.73 -8.07 84.21
N LYS A 1222 11.13 -6.96 83.75
CA LYS A 1222 9.80 -6.52 84.20
C LYS A 1222 8.72 -7.49 83.75
N ILE A 1223 8.74 -7.90 82.47
CA ILE A 1223 7.79 -8.90 81.94
C ILE A 1223 7.89 -10.22 82.71
N ASN A 1224 9.11 -10.73 82.90
CA ASN A 1224 9.32 -12.03 83.54
C ASN A 1224 8.89 -12.07 85.02
N LYS A 1225 9.04 -10.96 85.75
CA LYS A 1225 8.64 -10.85 87.16
C LYS A 1225 7.16 -10.57 87.39
N THR A 1226 6.40 -10.25 86.34
CA THR A 1226 4.99 -9.87 86.47
C THR A 1226 4.09 -11.10 86.56
N LYS A 1227 3.08 -11.02 87.45
CA LYS A 1227 2.09 -12.07 87.68
C LYS A 1227 1.15 -12.19 86.48
N GLN A 1228 0.58 -13.37 86.28
CA GLN A 1228 -0.27 -13.71 85.12
C GLN A 1228 -1.57 -12.87 85.02
N ASP A 1229 -2.00 -12.23 86.11
CA ASP A 1229 -3.21 -11.40 86.13
C ASP A 1229 -3.02 -10.01 85.50
N ASP A 1230 -1.78 -9.57 85.30
CA ASP A 1230 -1.40 -8.23 84.82
C ASP A 1230 -0.95 -8.21 83.34
N ILE A 1231 -0.67 -9.39 82.75
CA ILE A 1231 -0.32 -9.59 81.34
C ILE A 1231 -0.80 -10.97 80.86
N SER A 1232 -1.47 -11.04 79.70
CA SER A 1232 -1.88 -12.33 79.12
C SER A 1232 -0.68 -13.21 78.76
N PRO A 1233 -0.78 -14.55 78.87
CA PRO A 1233 0.30 -15.46 78.48
C PRO A 1233 0.79 -15.26 77.04
N GLU A 1234 -0.14 -14.96 76.13
CA GLU A 1234 0.13 -14.74 74.72
C GLU A 1234 0.89 -13.42 74.51
N ALA A 1235 0.46 -12.32 75.14
CA ALA A 1235 1.16 -11.04 75.08
C ALA A 1235 2.56 -11.11 75.73
N LYS A 1236 2.68 -11.88 76.83
CA LYS A 1236 3.96 -12.11 77.52
C LYS A 1236 4.96 -12.82 76.62
N LEU A 1237 4.53 -13.88 75.95
CA LEU A 1237 5.37 -14.65 75.03
C LEU A 1237 5.77 -13.78 73.81
N ALA A 1238 4.79 -13.17 73.16
CA ALA A 1238 5.02 -12.34 71.98
C ALA A 1238 5.98 -11.17 72.24
N LEU A 1239 5.82 -10.44 73.36
CA LEU A 1239 6.73 -9.35 73.71
C LEU A 1239 8.13 -9.82 74.10
N THR A 1240 8.23 -10.99 74.72
CA THR A 1240 9.52 -11.57 75.10
C THR A 1240 10.30 -12.00 73.86
N ASP A 1241 9.65 -12.69 72.93
CA ASP A 1241 10.25 -13.14 71.68
C ASP A 1241 10.65 -11.94 70.81
N TYR A 1242 9.77 -10.93 70.69
CA TYR A 1242 10.05 -9.73 69.89
C TYR A 1242 11.25 -8.93 70.43
N VAL A 1243 11.31 -8.72 71.75
CA VAL A 1243 12.43 -7.99 72.37
C VAL A 1243 13.72 -8.80 72.29
N GLN A 1244 13.65 -10.13 72.39
CA GLN A 1244 14.81 -10.99 72.25
C GLN A 1244 15.37 -10.92 70.82
N SER A 1245 14.51 -10.96 69.79
CA SER A 1245 14.92 -10.77 68.39
C SER A 1245 15.51 -9.38 68.13
N LEU A 1246 14.93 -8.32 68.72
CA LEU A 1246 15.47 -6.96 68.64
C LEU A 1246 16.87 -6.84 69.29
N LYS A 1247 17.08 -7.49 70.43
CA LYS A 1247 18.39 -7.54 71.09
C LYS A 1247 19.44 -8.30 70.29
N GLU A 1248 19.04 -9.40 69.66
CA GLU A 1248 19.93 -10.19 68.80
C GLU A 1248 20.37 -9.38 67.59
N LEU A 1249 19.45 -8.64 66.96
CA LEU A 1249 19.74 -7.69 65.88
C LEU A 1249 20.75 -6.60 66.31
N TRP A 1250 20.55 -6.00 67.49
CA TRP A 1250 21.48 -4.98 67.99
C TRP A 1250 22.85 -5.54 68.38
N SER A 1251 22.91 -6.81 68.78
CA SER A 1251 24.15 -7.50 69.12
C SER A 1251 24.95 -7.93 67.89
N SER A 1252 24.30 -8.14 66.75
CA SER A 1252 24.98 -8.48 65.48
C SER A 1252 25.65 -7.28 64.79
N GLY A 1253 25.43 -6.05 65.28
CA GLY A 1253 26.07 -4.83 64.74
C GLY A 1253 25.62 -4.42 63.34
N SER A 1254 24.50 -4.99 62.88
CA SER A 1254 23.83 -4.72 61.60
C SER A 1254 22.87 -3.56 61.70
#